data_AF-A0A7S0Y7K4-F1
#
_entry.id   AF-A0A7S0Y7K4-F1
#
_cell.length_a   1.000
_cell.length_b   1.000
_cell.length_c   1.000
_cell.angle_alpha   90.00
_cell.angle_beta   90.00
_cell.angle_gamma   90.00
#
_symmetry.space_group_name_H-M   'P 1'
#
loop_
_entity.id
_entity.type
_entity.pdbx_description
1 polymer ?
#
loop_
_entity_poly.entity_id
_entity_poly.type
_entity_poly.pdbx_seq_one_letter_code
_entity_poly.pdbx_strand_id
1 'polypeptide(L)'
;EEEEEEEEEEEEEEEVVDESPKKKKYSRDGENPTPWQVESLSMPFSDDHGKWKVNLGGREIQSWQNFFYPASQFSVKNYLFSKGVNMKFPEYLYLSKNYYDRSWSSKTHRRLKNVIVTMDFIPSRQAVKEIAASGKALSKTQEKMLRRAFTSADNNQSGTISFAELKEVLKAVDVNVDGEEGDKFFNQMPPEYANRPVSFEDLKRLLEQRLHNRIQSGRFYVALSLFEAECMRAVMHQQTSLPLIPGRDCALALRTEKTMLDSTYGYVPANSFQDSTAKACYRFIDSSLNYTPRDISLLLRGIQENGLEMRYNYFVEIRSNRRRKQKDPSTSALSKVFITADEHHLLNYKIAAGRITAMLKSRGMYPRDCFNAIDRDRDGLLNYEDVKRGLAWLGLPMDQVLLLGFMKELDKDRDGFINLEEFKLAVGFQDDGTMAANAAAFNNGMPLPPMPSNDKEKRDVKIPPPVLSAVKVKVRKVNKFNMVWNSQGSMSRHKISVWEPVIKGGAFSQNKDSFSLGHFAGAGYDNPNRDGKDRLCMEITDTTGSWVGGSSWLPHVMDKFMPHPARFRLAWSVAHGSNPFYAWEPVPPGDEFVALGFIGSKMDKQPDVKCMRCVPRDWCKPSGYLAKVWDDSGSGGRQGSIWVFNTMNLIGFVSGSDPPAKKGFDLKSSRFFLKEYSDTMSKDVRPQGGYKNPKQQQ
;
A
#
# COMPACT_ATOMS: atom_id res chain seq x y z
N GLU A 1 21.16 -6.59 34.10
CA GLU A 1 22.41 -6.82 33.34
C GLU A 1 22.60 -8.30 33.08
N GLU A 2 23.10 -9.17 33.97
CA GLU A 2 23.18 -10.62 33.64
C GLU A 2 21.80 -11.26 33.38
N GLU A 3 20.77 -10.96 34.20
CA GLU A 3 19.40 -11.47 33.96
C GLU A 3 18.70 -10.82 32.75
N GLU A 4 19.09 -9.60 32.35
CA GLU A 4 18.50 -8.90 31.19
C GLU A 4 19.18 -9.34 29.88
N GLU A 5 20.47 -9.65 29.92
CA GLU A 5 21.18 -10.30 28.81
C GLU A 5 20.69 -11.73 28.61
N GLU A 6 20.38 -12.47 29.69
CA GLU A 6 19.71 -13.77 29.58
C GLU A 6 18.30 -13.66 28.96
N GLU A 7 17.49 -12.66 29.34
CA GLU A 7 16.15 -12.45 28.74
C GLU A 7 16.22 -12.00 27.26
N GLU A 8 17.14 -11.10 26.88
CA GLU A 8 17.34 -10.70 25.47
C GLU A 8 17.91 -11.85 24.62
N GLU A 9 18.85 -12.64 25.16
CA GLU A 9 19.32 -13.86 24.50
C GLU A 9 18.18 -14.89 24.38
N GLU A 10 17.33 -15.05 25.39
CA GLU A 10 16.15 -15.91 25.33
C GLU A 10 15.13 -15.43 24.27
N GLU A 11 14.86 -14.12 24.17
CA GLU A 11 13.93 -13.56 23.16
C GLU A 11 14.50 -13.65 21.72
N GLU A 12 15.78 -13.33 21.51
CA GLU A 12 16.44 -13.53 20.21
C GLU A 12 16.50 -15.02 19.84
N GLU A 13 16.79 -15.90 20.82
CA GLU A 13 16.71 -17.33 20.63
C GLU A 13 15.28 -17.78 20.30
N GLU A 14 14.24 -17.25 20.97
CA GLU A 14 12.84 -17.55 20.66
C GLU A 14 12.44 -17.10 19.25
N GLU A 15 12.78 -15.87 18.84
CA GLU A 15 12.45 -15.35 17.50
C GLU A 15 13.20 -16.12 16.40
N VAL A 16 14.48 -16.44 16.62
CA VAL A 16 15.27 -17.32 15.72
C VAL A 16 14.69 -18.73 15.69
N VAL A 17 14.22 -19.26 16.83
CA VAL A 17 13.55 -20.56 16.93
C VAL A 17 12.23 -20.56 16.16
N ASP A 18 11.43 -19.50 16.23
CA ASP A 18 10.15 -19.36 15.51
C ASP A 18 10.33 -19.15 14.00
N GLU A 19 11.37 -18.42 13.58
CA GLU A 19 11.74 -18.29 12.17
C GLU A 19 12.35 -19.58 11.59
N SER A 20 12.91 -20.44 12.45
CA SER A 20 13.48 -21.72 12.09
C SER A 20 12.41 -22.80 11.86
N PRO A 21 12.60 -23.73 10.91
CA PRO A 21 11.64 -24.80 10.72
C PRO A 21 11.58 -25.71 11.95
N LYS A 22 10.38 -25.92 12.52
CA LYS A 22 10.16 -26.82 13.66
C LYS A 22 10.89 -28.15 13.48
N LYS A 23 11.77 -28.47 14.43
CA LYS A 23 12.51 -29.74 14.48
C LYS A 23 11.51 -30.86 14.77
N LYS A 24 11.34 -31.79 13.82
CA LYS A 24 10.49 -32.97 13.96
C LYS A 24 11.27 -34.21 13.55
N LYS A 25 10.81 -35.40 13.98
CA LYS A 25 11.37 -36.68 13.54
C LYS A 25 10.91 -36.99 12.12
N TYR A 26 11.58 -36.37 11.15
CA TYR A 26 11.31 -36.58 9.73
C TYR A 26 11.82 -37.95 9.29
N SER A 27 10.97 -38.79 8.72
CA SER A 27 11.40 -40.02 8.03
C SER A 27 11.65 -39.73 6.55
N ARG A 28 12.43 -40.59 5.88
CA ARG A 28 12.55 -40.65 4.40
C ARG A 28 12.03 -41.96 3.79
N ASP A 29 11.50 -42.87 4.61
CA ASP A 29 11.06 -44.20 4.17
C ASP A 29 9.95 -44.12 3.12
N GLY A 30 10.09 -44.81 2.00
CA GLY A 30 9.08 -44.76 0.94
C GLY A 30 9.05 -43.46 0.12
N GLU A 31 10.08 -42.60 0.19
CA GLU A 31 10.26 -41.46 -0.73
C GLU A 31 10.67 -41.89 -2.16
N ASN A 32 10.97 -43.17 -2.37
CA ASN A 32 11.33 -43.70 -3.68
C ASN A 32 10.16 -43.52 -4.67
N PRO A 33 10.41 -43.00 -5.88
CA PRO A 33 9.37 -42.82 -6.88
C PRO A 33 8.70 -44.15 -7.24
N THR A 34 7.38 -44.17 -7.19
CA THR A 34 6.57 -45.28 -7.72
C THR A 34 6.32 -45.01 -9.21
N PRO A 35 6.80 -45.89 -10.11
CA PRO A 35 6.61 -45.70 -11.54
C PRO A 35 5.13 -45.84 -11.92
N TRP A 36 4.73 -45.12 -12.97
CA TRP A 36 3.41 -45.20 -13.57
C TRP A 36 3.52 -45.19 -15.10
N GLN A 37 2.55 -45.81 -15.77
CA GLN A 37 2.55 -45.97 -17.23
C GLN A 37 2.12 -44.67 -17.93
N VAL A 38 2.88 -44.18 -18.90
CA VAL A 38 2.55 -42.92 -19.62
C VAL A 38 1.21 -43.03 -20.34
N GLU A 39 0.87 -44.23 -20.84
CA GLU A 39 -0.41 -44.54 -21.48
C GLU A 39 -1.61 -44.22 -20.59
N SER A 40 -1.44 -44.22 -19.26
CA SER A 40 -2.47 -43.84 -18.28
C SER A 40 -2.99 -42.42 -18.52
N LEU A 41 -2.17 -41.52 -19.07
CA LEU A 41 -2.58 -40.13 -19.35
C LEU A 41 -3.63 -40.04 -20.47
N SER A 42 -3.72 -41.05 -21.35
CA SER A 42 -4.75 -41.10 -22.40
C SER A 42 -6.10 -41.63 -21.91
N MET A 43 -6.18 -42.08 -20.66
CA MET A 43 -7.41 -42.59 -20.08
C MET A 43 -8.36 -41.43 -19.75
N PRO A 44 -9.65 -41.53 -20.13
CA PRO A 44 -10.62 -40.50 -19.82
C PRO A 44 -10.80 -40.36 -18.31
N PHE A 45 -11.17 -39.15 -17.88
CA PHE A 45 -11.58 -38.92 -16.50
C PHE A 45 -12.84 -39.74 -16.18
N SER A 46 -12.87 -40.35 -15.00
CA SER A 46 -14.02 -41.10 -14.48
C SER A 46 -14.38 -40.65 -13.06
N ASP A 47 -15.67 -40.50 -12.78
CA ASP A 47 -16.18 -40.11 -11.46
C ASP A 47 -15.90 -41.15 -10.37
N ASP A 48 -15.64 -42.40 -10.74
CA ASP A 48 -15.32 -43.48 -9.80
C ASP A 48 -13.83 -43.58 -9.40
N HIS A 49 -13.05 -42.55 -9.73
CA HIS A 49 -11.62 -42.43 -9.40
C HIS A 49 -10.74 -43.56 -9.94
N GLY A 50 -11.02 -44.05 -11.14
CA GLY A 50 -10.09 -44.94 -11.84
C GLY A 50 -10.20 -46.41 -11.45
N LYS A 51 -11.39 -46.88 -11.04
CA LYS A 51 -11.68 -48.33 -10.92
C LYS A 51 -11.63 -49.05 -12.27
N TRP A 52 -11.78 -48.32 -13.38
CA TRP A 52 -11.69 -48.87 -14.72
C TRP A 52 -10.24 -49.12 -15.15
N LYS A 53 -10.02 -50.32 -15.70
CA LYS A 53 -8.78 -50.75 -16.35
C LYS A 53 -9.10 -51.03 -17.82
N VAL A 54 -8.24 -50.58 -18.73
CA VAL A 54 -8.40 -50.87 -20.16
C VAL A 54 -7.21 -51.68 -20.64
N ASN A 55 -7.49 -52.76 -21.37
CA ASN A 55 -6.43 -53.51 -22.05
C ASN A 55 -6.04 -52.79 -23.33
N LEU A 56 -4.81 -52.28 -23.38
CA LEU A 56 -4.23 -51.64 -24.56
C LEU A 56 -3.01 -52.46 -25.00
N GLY A 57 -3.06 -53.06 -26.19
CA GLY A 57 -1.94 -53.86 -26.72
C GLY A 57 -1.55 -55.06 -25.83
N GLY A 58 -2.53 -55.67 -25.14
CA GLY A 58 -2.29 -56.80 -24.22
C GLY A 58 -1.74 -56.42 -22.85
N ARG A 59 -1.62 -55.12 -22.55
CA ARG A 59 -1.23 -54.61 -21.23
C ARG A 59 -2.42 -53.94 -20.55
N GLU A 60 -2.59 -54.25 -19.27
CA GLU A 60 -3.58 -53.60 -18.43
C GLU A 60 -3.11 -52.18 -18.08
N ILE A 61 -3.83 -51.17 -18.58
CA ILE A 61 -3.55 -49.76 -18.32
C ILE A 61 -4.52 -49.22 -17.27
N GLN A 62 -3.95 -48.62 -16.22
CA GLN A 62 -4.70 -47.98 -15.14
C GLN A 62 -5.01 -46.52 -15.48
N SER A 63 -6.10 -45.98 -14.92
CA SER A 63 -6.37 -44.54 -15.03
C SER A 63 -5.27 -43.71 -14.34
N TRP A 64 -4.92 -42.56 -14.92
CA TRP A 64 -4.03 -41.57 -14.28
C TRP A 64 -4.53 -41.12 -12.90
N GLN A 65 -5.83 -41.22 -12.62
CA GLN A 65 -6.44 -40.91 -11.31
C GLN A 65 -5.96 -41.86 -10.19
N ASN A 66 -5.34 -42.98 -10.53
CA ASN A 66 -4.67 -43.86 -9.55
C ASN A 66 -3.30 -43.34 -9.12
N PHE A 67 -2.66 -42.44 -9.89
CA PHE A 67 -1.33 -41.92 -9.61
C PHE A 67 -1.38 -40.48 -9.11
N PHE A 68 -2.42 -39.73 -9.48
CA PHE A 68 -2.61 -38.33 -9.09
C PHE A 68 -3.89 -38.18 -8.27
N TYR A 69 -3.85 -37.37 -7.21
CA TYR A 69 -5.03 -37.07 -6.39
C TYR A 69 -5.38 -35.58 -6.43
N PRO A 70 -6.67 -35.22 -6.25
CA PRO A 70 -7.08 -33.82 -6.30
C PRO A 70 -6.34 -32.96 -5.29
N ALA A 71 -5.98 -31.73 -5.67
CA ALA A 71 -5.29 -30.80 -4.78
C ALA A 71 -6.08 -30.51 -3.50
N SER A 72 -7.41 -30.56 -3.58
CA SER A 72 -8.32 -30.43 -2.42
C SER A 72 -8.14 -31.52 -1.35
N GLN A 73 -7.50 -32.65 -1.69
CA GLN A 73 -7.21 -33.73 -0.76
C GLN A 73 -5.78 -33.63 -0.17
N PHE A 74 -4.98 -32.64 -0.58
CA PHE A 74 -3.64 -32.44 -0.06
C PHE A 74 -3.72 -31.86 1.36
N SER A 75 -3.06 -32.54 2.31
CA SER A 75 -2.97 -32.13 3.69
C SER A 75 -1.72 -32.70 4.34
N VAL A 76 -1.09 -31.89 5.19
CA VAL A 76 0.09 -32.26 5.96
C VAL A 76 -0.23 -31.98 7.42
N LYS A 77 0.29 -32.83 8.31
CA LYS A 77 0.02 -32.70 9.74
C LYS A 77 1.26 -32.27 10.50
N ASN A 78 1.10 -31.25 11.31
CA ASN A 78 2.10 -30.81 12.28
C ASN A 78 2.21 -31.80 13.45
N TYR A 79 1.11 -32.44 13.82
CA TYR A 79 1.03 -33.45 14.88
C TYR A 79 0.34 -34.71 14.34
N LEU A 80 0.90 -35.90 14.55
CA LEU A 80 0.41 -37.14 13.92
C LEU A 80 -1.08 -37.42 14.20
N PHE A 81 -1.53 -37.09 15.40
CA PHE A 81 -2.89 -37.30 15.88
C PHE A 81 -3.83 -36.12 15.63
N SER A 82 -3.35 -34.99 15.09
CA SER A 82 -4.24 -33.87 14.75
C SER A 82 -5.10 -34.20 13.52
N LYS A 83 -6.19 -33.45 13.34
CA LYS A 83 -6.94 -33.45 12.10
C LYS A 83 -6.11 -32.72 11.03
N GLY A 84 -5.96 -33.32 9.85
CA GLY A 84 -5.29 -32.66 8.74
C GLY A 84 -6.10 -31.46 8.28
N VAL A 85 -5.42 -30.34 8.01
CA VAL A 85 -6.03 -29.16 7.40
C VAL A 85 -6.02 -29.33 5.89
N ASN A 86 -7.19 -29.35 5.26
CA ASN A 86 -7.36 -29.32 3.82
C ASN A 86 -8.34 -28.21 3.43
N MET A 87 -8.33 -27.85 2.16
CA MET A 87 -9.21 -26.82 1.61
C MET A 87 -9.52 -27.14 0.15
N LYS A 88 -10.62 -26.60 -0.38
CA LYS A 88 -11.03 -26.78 -1.76
C LYS A 88 -10.15 -25.98 -2.72
N PHE A 89 -9.74 -26.62 -3.80
CA PHE A 89 -9.10 -26.05 -4.98
C PHE A 89 -9.93 -26.37 -6.23
N PRO A 90 -9.68 -25.70 -7.37
CA PRO A 90 -10.33 -26.05 -8.62
C PRO A 90 -10.17 -27.53 -8.98
N GLU A 91 -11.24 -28.16 -9.47
CA GLU A 91 -11.29 -29.62 -9.70
C GLU A 91 -10.26 -30.14 -10.71
N TYR A 92 -9.73 -29.26 -11.57
CA TYR A 92 -8.69 -29.58 -12.53
C TYR A 92 -7.27 -29.59 -11.95
N LEU A 93 -7.09 -29.31 -10.65
CA LEU A 93 -5.77 -29.31 -9.99
C LEU A 93 -5.50 -30.61 -9.23
N TYR A 94 -4.33 -31.20 -9.49
CA TYR A 94 -3.90 -32.47 -8.91
C TYR A 94 -2.46 -32.41 -8.37
N LEU A 95 -2.12 -33.35 -7.49
CA LEU A 95 -0.76 -33.61 -7.05
C LEU A 95 -0.40 -35.08 -7.34
N SER A 96 0.85 -35.30 -7.73
CA SER A 96 1.37 -36.67 -7.83
C SER A 96 1.54 -37.32 -6.46
N LYS A 97 1.22 -38.62 -6.36
CA LYS A 97 1.58 -39.44 -5.18
C LYS A 97 3.09 -39.47 -4.93
N ASN A 98 3.92 -39.28 -5.97
CA ASN A 98 5.37 -39.18 -5.85
C ASN A 98 5.85 -37.80 -5.37
N TYR A 99 5.04 -36.76 -5.54
CA TYR A 99 5.30 -35.47 -4.91
C TYR A 99 5.04 -35.57 -3.40
N TYR A 100 3.87 -36.09 -3.01
CA TYR A 100 3.53 -36.37 -1.61
C TYR A 100 2.49 -37.49 -1.49
N ASP A 101 2.84 -38.59 -0.81
CA ASP A 101 1.87 -39.63 -0.50
C ASP A 101 1.08 -39.27 0.77
N ARG A 102 -0.25 -39.18 0.63
CA ARG A 102 -1.19 -38.89 1.72
C ARG A 102 -1.14 -39.92 2.84
N SER A 103 -0.68 -41.14 2.57
CA SER A 103 -0.50 -42.18 3.59
C SER A 103 0.59 -41.82 4.62
N TRP A 104 1.50 -40.89 4.29
CA TRP A 104 2.55 -40.46 5.21
C TRP A 104 2.00 -39.65 6.38
N SER A 105 0.97 -38.83 6.16
CA SER A 105 0.38 -37.95 7.18
C SER A 105 -0.16 -38.67 8.42
N SER A 106 -0.39 -39.98 8.36
CA SER A 106 -0.81 -40.81 9.51
C SER A 106 0.31 -41.60 10.17
N LYS A 107 1.50 -41.67 9.55
CA LYS A 107 2.60 -42.55 9.98
C LYS A 107 3.82 -41.79 10.48
N THR A 108 4.15 -40.66 9.86
CA THR A 108 5.39 -39.93 10.15
C THR A 108 5.31 -38.48 9.68
N HIS A 109 6.18 -37.62 10.24
CA HIS A 109 6.38 -36.28 9.71
C HIS A 109 7.25 -36.33 8.46
N ARG A 110 6.89 -35.52 7.46
CA ARG A 110 7.62 -35.41 6.19
C ARG A 110 7.96 -33.98 5.90
N ARG A 111 9.14 -33.78 5.32
CA ARG A 111 9.54 -32.47 4.84
C ARG A 111 9.03 -32.27 3.42
N LEU A 112 8.32 -31.18 3.20
CA LEU A 112 7.73 -30.92 1.89
C LEU A 112 8.77 -30.39 0.90
N LYS A 113 8.78 -31.01 -0.29
CA LYS A 113 9.51 -30.53 -1.46
C LYS A 113 8.80 -29.33 -2.08
N ASN A 114 9.53 -28.51 -2.84
CA ASN A 114 8.95 -27.36 -3.53
C ASN A 114 8.14 -27.83 -4.75
N VAL A 115 7.06 -27.12 -5.08
CA VAL A 115 6.38 -27.30 -6.37
C VAL A 115 7.19 -26.55 -7.42
N ILE A 116 7.94 -27.27 -8.25
CA ILE A 116 8.86 -26.67 -9.24
C ILE A 116 8.32 -26.84 -10.65
N VAL A 117 7.89 -28.06 -10.99
CA VAL A 117 7.35 -28.39 -12.31
C VAL A 117 5.89 -28.81 -12.17
N THR A 118 5.06 -28.20 -13.01
CA THR A 118 3.67 -28.58 -13.19
C THR A 118 3.49 -29.14 -14.60
N MET A 119 2.68 -30.17 -14.71
CA MET A 119 2.27 -30.76 -15.99
C MET A 119 0.85 -30.31 -16.30
N ASP A 120 0.68 -29.56 -17.38
CA ASP A 120 -0.61 -29.25 -17.98
C ASP A 120 -0.90 -30.32 -19.04
N PHE A 121 -1.89 -31.18 -18.82
CA PHE A 121 -2.19 -32.28 -19.72
C PHE A 121 -3.68 -32.43 -20.04
N ILE A 122 -3.91 -33.01 -21.22
CA ILE A 122 -5.21 -33.26 -21.81
C ILE A 122 -5.24 -34.74 -22.20
N PRO A 123 -6.11 -35.58 -21.61
CA PRO A 123 -6.21 -36.99 -21.97
C PRO A 123 -6.63 -37.23 -23.43
N SER A 124 -7.51 -36.38 -23.95
CA SER A 124 -7.91 -36.37 -25.36
C SER A 124 -8.28 -34.96 -25.80
N ARG A 125 -7.64 -34.46 -26.85
CA ARG A 125 -7.90 -33.12 -27.41
C ARG A 125 -9.33 -33.00 -27.95
N GLN A 126 -9.89 -34.07 -28.48
CA GLN A 126 -11.28 -34.11 -28.95
C GLN A 126 -12.31 -34.00 -27.82
N ALA A 127 -11.95 -34.39 -26.60
CA ALA A 127 -12.85 -34.34 -25.45
C ALA A 127 -12.89 -32.95 -24.76
N VAL A 128 -11.98 -32.04 -25.15
CA VAL A 128 -11.90 -30.71 -24.54
C VAL A 128 -13.13 -29.89 -24.90
N LYS A 129 -13.83 -29.40 -23.88
CA LYS A 129 -14.99 -28.52 -24.04
C LYS A 129 -14.77 -27.25 -23.25
N GLU A 130 -15.07 -26.11 -23.86
CA GLU A 130 -15.12 -24.87 -23.12
C GLU A 130 -16.38 -24.83 -22.26
N ILE A 131 -16.19 -24.79 -20.94
CA ILE A 131 -17.27 -24.64 -19.98
C ILE A 131 -17.07 -23.38 -19.16
N ALA A 132 -18.15 -22.83 -18.62
CA ALA A 132 -18.04 -21.76 -17.63
C ALA A 132 -17.25 -22.27 -16.40
N ALA A 133 -16.27 -21.49 -15.93
CA ALA A 133 -15.66 -21.75 -14.63
C ALA A 133 -16.75 -21.81 -13.55
N SER A 134 -16.64 -22.77 -12.61
CA SER A 134 -17.46 -22.80 -11.40
C SER A 134 -17.11 -21.57 -10.53
N GLY A 135 -17.81 -20.46 -10.78
CA GLY A 135 -17.78 -19.26 -9.96
C GLY A 135 -19.18 -19.02 -9.42
N LYS A 136 -19.30 -18.60 -8.16
CA LYS A 136 -20.60 -18.15 -7.64
C LYS A 136 -21.05 -16.95 -8.47
N ALA A 137 -22.30 -16.97 -8.94
CA ALA A 137 -22.93 -15.78 -9.48
C ALA A 137 -22.93 -14.66 -8.41
N LEU A 138 -23.02 -13.41 -8.84
CA LEU A 138 -23.17 -12.27 -7.93
C LEU A 138 -24.38 -12.51 -7.02
N SER A 139 -24.17 -12.55 -5.71
CA SER A 139 -25.25 -12.58 -4.72
C SER A 139 -26.11 -11.30 -4.83
N LYS A 140 -27.35 -11.36 -4.34
CA LYS A 140 -28.25 -10.19 -4.35
C LYS A 140 -27.64 -8.96 -3.67
N THR A 141 -26.87 -9.15 -2.60
CA THR A 141 -26.16 -8.08 -1.90
C THR A 141 -25.03 -7.51 -2.76
N GLN A 142 -24.28 -8.38 -3.45
CA GLN A 142 -23.21 -7.98 -4.36
C GLN A 142 -23.74 -7.25 -5.59
N GLU A 143 -24.83 -7.74 -6.20
CA GLU A 143 -25.50 -7.04 -7.30
C GLU A 143 -25.98 -5.66 -6.85
N LYS A 144 -26.56 -5.55 -5.64
CA LYS A 144 -26.99 -4.26 -5.09
C LYS A 144 -25.82 -3.30 -4.89
N MET A 145 -24.67 -3.79 -4.41
CA MET A 145 -23.45 -2.98 -4.26
C MET A 145 -22.84 -2.58 -5.60
N LEU A 146 -22.77 -3.52 -6.55
CA LEU A 146 -22.30 -3.28 -7.91
C LEU A 146 -23.17 -2.25 -8.62
N ARG A 147 -24.51 -2.38 -8.48
CA ARG A 147 -25.48 -1.42 -8.98
C ARG A 147 -25.30 -0.06 -8.33
N ARG A 148 -25.06 -0.02 -7.02
CA ARG A 148 -24.78 1.23 -6.30
C ARG A 148 -23.51 1.93 -6.81
N ALA A 149 -22.43 1.18 -7.05
CA ALA A 149 -21.19 1.70 -7.65
C ALA A 149 -21.36 2.14 -9.12
N PHE A 150 -22.28 1.50 -9.86
CA PHE A 150 -22.65 1.89 -11.20
C PHE A 150 -23.62 3.08 -11.24
N THR A 151 -24.49 3.28 -10.26
CA THR A 151 -25.42 4.42 -10.25
C THR A 151 -24.75 5.68 -9.70
N SER A 152 -23.85 5.57 -8.72
CA SER A 152 -23.01 6.70 -8.26
C SER A 152 -22.07 7.24 -9.35
N ALA A 153 -21.96 6.48 -10.43
CA ALA A 153 -21.17 6.79 -11.61
C ALA A 153 -21.77 7.77 -12.57
N ASP A 154 -23.08 7.71 -12.65
CA ASP A 154 -23.87 8.15 -13.76
C ASP A 154 -24.33 9.58 -13.45
N ASN A 155 -23.39 10.52 -13.56
CA ASN A 155 -23.61 11.93 -13.17
C ASN A 155 -24.80 12.59 -13.88
N ASN A 156 -25.11 12.13 -15.09
CA ASN A 156 -26.21 12.64 -15.91
C ASN A 156 -27.49 11.81 -15.74
N GLN A 157 -27.52 10.83 -14.83
CA GLN A 157 -28.65 9.91 -14.63
C GLN A 157 -29.09 9.23 -15.95
N SER A 158 -28.16 9.01 -16.88
CA SER A 158 -28.43 8.41 -18.19
C SER A 158 -28.70 6.91 -18.15
N GLY A 159 -28.36 6.26 -17.04
CA GLY A 159 -28.38 4.81 -16.85
C GLY A 159 -27.21 4.10 -17.54
N THR A 160 -26.19 4.82 -18.04
CA THR A 160 -25.16 4.27 -18.93
C THR A 160 -23.75 4.83 -18.71
N ILE A 161 -22.70 4.07 -19.05
CA ILE A 161 -21.29 4.52 -19.04
C ILE A 161 -20.67 4.49 -20.44
N SER A 162 -19.63 5.30 -20.66
CA SER A 162 -18.91 5.33 -21.94
C SER A 162 -18.07 4.06 -22.18
N PHE A 163 -17.74 3.77 -23.45
CA PHE A 163 -16.90 2.62 -23.81
C PHE A 163 -15.47 2.73 -23.23
N ALA A 164 -14.92 3.94 -23.15
CA ALA A 164 -13.63 4.21 -22.53
C ALA A 164 -13.65 3.92 -21.02
N GLU A 165 -14.72 4.33 -20.32
CA GLU A 165 -14.93 3.99 -18.91
C GLU A 165 -15.08 2.48 -18.70
N LEU A 166 -15.85 1.80 -19.57
CA LEU A 166 -15.99 0.34 -19.52
C LEU A 166 -14.62 -0.33 -19.63
N LYS A 167 -13.75 0.11 -20.56
CA LYS A 167 -12.41 -0.48 -20.74
C LYS A 167 -11.56 -0.34 -19.48
N GLU A 168 -11.50 0.82 -18.87
CA GLU A 168 -10.71 1.05 -17.65
C GLU A 168 -11.31 0.35 -16.43
N VAL A 169 -12.65 0.24 -16.33
CA VAL A 169 -13.31 -0.59 -15.32
C VAL A 169 -12.93 -2.05 -15.48
N LEU A 170 -12.98 -2.58 -16.72
CA LEU A 170 -12.58 -3.96 -17.02
C LEU A 170 -11.09 -4.21 -16.69
N LYS A 171 -10.19 -3.25 -16.99
CA LYS A 171 -8.78 -3.33 -16.57
C LYS A 171 -8.64 -3.40 -15.04
N ALA A 172 -9.33 -2.52 -14.34
CA ALA A 172 -9.25 -2.46 -12.88
C ALA A 172 -9.79 -3.73 -12.22
N VAL A 173 -10.76 -4.41 -12.85
CA VAL A 173 -11.26 -5.73 -12.41
C VAL A 173 -10.43 -6.91 -12.92
N ASP A 174 -9.17 -6.67 -13.30
CA ASP A 174 -8.19 -7.66 -13.80
C ASP A 174 -8.61 -8.41 -15.08
N VAL A 175 -9.52 -7.85 -15.88
CA VAL A 175 -9.82 -8.36 -17.21
C VAL A 175 -8.78 -7.80 -18.17
N ASN A 176 -7.98 -8.68 -18.77
CA ASN A 176 -7.05 -8.28 -19.82
C ASN A 176 -7.85 -7.83 -21.05
N VAL A 177 -7.84 -6.51 -21.29
CA VAL A 177 -8.53 -5.86 -22.40
C VAL A 177 -7.55 -5.13 -23.34
N ASP A 178 -6.26 -5.39 -23.17
CA ASP A 178 -5.19 -4.85 -24.01
C ASP A 178 -4.61 -5.92 -24.94
N GLY A 179 -4.08 -5.48 -26.09
CA GLY A 179 -3.51 -6.34 -27.13
C GLY A 179 -4.56 -7.16 -27.88
N GLU A 180 -4.10 -8.12 -28.70
CA GLU A 180 -4.95 -8.89 -29.62
C GLU A 180 -6.10 -9.64 -28.92
N GLU A 181 -5.92 -10.10 -27.67
CA GLU A 181 -6.99 -10.77 -26.91
C GLU A 181 -8.10 -9.79 -26.49
N GLY A 182 -7.72 -8.55 -26.14
CA GLY A 182 -8.64 -7.46 -25.83
C GLY A 182 -9.40 -7.00 -27.07
N ASP A 183 -8.68 -6.83 -28.18
CA ASP A 183 -9.28 -6.42 -29.46
C ASP A 183 -10.24 -7.49 -29.98
N LYS A 184 -9.86 -8.78 -29.93
CA LYS A 184 -10.76 -9.89 -30.26
C LYS A 184 -12.01 -9.89 -29.37
N PHE A 185 -11.87 -9.57 -28.09
CA PHE A 185 -13.01 -9.50 -27.18
C PHE A 185 -13.99 -8.37 -27.54
N PHE A 186 -13.49 -7.16 -27.79
CA PHE A 186 -14.35 -6.05 -28.19
C PHE A 186 -14.92 -6.22 -29.59
N ASN A 187 -14.17 -6.84 -30.51
CA ASN A 187 -14.63 -7.15 -31.87
C ASN A 187 -15.66 -8.29 -31.93
N GLN A 188 -15.69 -9.17 -30.92
CA GLN A 188 -16.70 -10.23 -30.77
C GLN A 188 -17.95 -9.77 -30.01
N MET A 189 -17.96 -8.55 -29.46
CA MET A 189 -19.20 -7.99 -28.93
C MET A 189 -20.19 -7.81 -30.09
N PRO A 190 -21.50 -8.06 -29.89
CA PRO A 190 -22.49 -7.80 -30.91
C PRO A 190 -22.33 -6.37 -31.48
N PRO A 191 -22.46 -6.16 -32.81
CA PRO A 191 -22.15 -4.88 -33.46
C PRO A 191 -22.91 -3.67 -32.88
N GLU A 192 -24.01 -3.93 -32.18
CA GLU A 192 -24.80 -2.99 -31.39
C GLU A 192 -24.07 -2.36 -30.18
N TYR A 193 -22.93 -2.89 -29.72
CA TYR A 193 -22.16 -2.34 -28.57
C TYR A 193 -21.01 -1.41 -28.97
N ALA A 194 -20.57 -1.42 -30.23
CA ALA A 194 -19.34 -0.73 -30.64
C ALA A 194 -19.42 0.81 -30.54
N ASN A 195 -20.63 1.39 -30.54
CA ASN A 195 -20.85 2.84 -30.59
C ASN A 195 -21.97 3.36 -29.66
N ARG A 196 -22.46 2.56 -28.70
CA ARG A 196 -23.54 2.99 -27.78
C ARG A 196 -23.10 3.02 -26.31
N PRO A 197 -23.71 3.88 -25.48
CA PRO A 197 -23.53 3.88 -24.03
C PRO A 197 -23.91 2.51 -23.42
N VAL A 198 -23.12 2.03 -22.46
CA VAL A 198 -23.22 0.68 -21.87
C VAL A 198 -24.08 0.75 -20.60
N SER A 199 -25.17 -0.02 -20.52
CA SER A 199 -26.05 -0.04 -19.35
C SER A 199 -25.50 -0.88 -18.19
N PHE A 200 -26.10 -0.77 -16.99
CA PHE A 200 -25.75 -1.63 -15.85
C PHE A 200 -25.96 -3.10 -16.19
N GLU A 201 -27.08 -3.44 -16.81
CA GLU A 201 -27.41 -4.79 -17.22
C GLU A 201 -26.40 -5.31 -18.26
N ASP A 202 -25.87 -4.46 -19.13
CA ASP A 202 -24.78 -4.82 -20.05
C ASP A 202 -23.47 -5.07 -19.30
N LEU A 203 -23.07 -4.19 -18.37
CA LEU A 203 -21.88 -4.38 -17.53
C LEU A 203 -22.01 -5.63 -16.66
N LYS A 204 -23.16 -5.84 -16.02
CA LYS A 204 -23.47 -7.03 -15.23
C LYS A 204 -23.38 -8.27 -16.11
N ARG A 205 -23.99 -8.26 -17.30
CA ARG A 205 -23.91 -9.39 -18.24
C ARG A 205 -22.48 -9.61 -18.71
N LEU A 206 -21.68 -8.58 -18.95
CA LEU A 206 -20.27 -8.70 -19.34
C LEU A 206 -19.39 -9.21 -18.19
N LEU A 207 -19.58 -8.69 -16.98
CA LEU A 207 -18.92 -9.16 -15.77
C LEU A 207 -19.34 -10.59 -15.45
N GLU A 208 -20.61 -10.96 -15.60
CA GLU A 208 -21.10 -12.33 -15.43
C GLU A 208 -20.56 -13.24 -16.55
N GLN A 209 -20.61 -12.83 -17.83
CA GLN A 209 -20.03 -13.56 -18.96
C GLN A 209 -18.50 -13.73 -18.86
N ARG A 210 -17.78 -12.80 -18.21
CA ARG A 210 -16.33 -12.89 -17.90
C ARG A 210 -16.05 -13.54 -16.53
N LEU A 211 -17.00 -13.53 -15.60
CA LEU A 211 -17.03 -14.39 -14.41
C LEU A 211 -17.30 -15.86 -14.82
N HIS A 212 -17.82 -16.07 -16.02
CA HIS A 212 -17.72 -17.32 -16.78
C HIS A 212 -16.48 -17.34 -17.67
N ASN A 213 -15.29 -17.06 -17.11
CA ASN A 213 -14.04 -17.38 -17.80
C ASN A 213 -14.12 -18.85 -18.23
N ARG A 214 -14.05 -19.07 -19.54
CA ARG A 214 -14.21 -20.41 -20.07
C ARG A 214 -12.97 -21.22 -19.74
N ILE A 215 -13.15 -22.20 -18.87
CA ILE A 215 -12.14 -23.22 -18.62
C ILE A 215 -12.33 -24.34 -19.62
N GLN A 216 -11.24 -25.00 -19.95
CA GLN A 216 -11.24 -26.18 -20.80
C GLN A 216 -11.50 -27.39 -19.91
N SER A 217 -12.75 -27.87 -19.89
CA SER A 217 -13.10 -29.16 -19.30
C SER A 217 -12.33 -30.26 -20.01
N GLY A 218 -11.84 -31.25 -19.25
CA GLY A 218 -10.97 -32.30 -19.78
C GLY A 218 -9.49 -31.91 -19.86
N ARG A 219 -9.09 -30.74 -19.36
CA ARG A 219 -7.68 -30.35 -19.14
C ARG A 219 -7.38 -30.34 -17.64
N PHE A 220 -6.23 -30.88 -17.26
CA PHE A 220 -5.82 -31.06 -15.87
C PHE A 220 -4.39 -30.54 -15.65
N TYR A 221 -4.11 -30.10 -14.44
CA TYR A 221 -2.77 -29.70 -14.02
C TYR A 221 -2.31 -30.61 -12.87
N VAL A 222 -1.03 -30.99 -12.88
CA VAL A 222 -0.43 -31.87 -11.85
C VAL A 222 0.88 -31.29 -11.36
N ALA A 223 1.04 -31.13 -10.05
CA ALA A 223 2.37 -30.92 -9.46
C ALA A 223 3.14 -32.25 -9.46
N LEU A 224 4.26 -32.27 -10.18
CA LEU A 224 5.13 -33.44 -10.31
C LEU A 224 6.33 -33.33 -9.37
N SER A 225 6.89 -34.48 -9.00
CA SER A 225 8.28 -34.51 -8.51
C SER A 225 9.26 -34.20 -9.65
N LEU A 226 10.46 -33.69 -9.32
CA LEU A 226 11.48 -33.41 -10.34
C LEU A 226 11.87 -34.65 -11.14
N PHE A 227 11.92 -35.82 -10.49
CA PHE A 227 12.22 -37.09 -11.16
C PHE A 227 11.14 -37.46 -12.19
N GLU A 228 9.86 -37.31 -11.84
CA GLU A 228 8.78 -37.54 -12.81
C GLU A 228 8.83 -36.55 -13.97
N ALA A 229 9.11 -35.27 -13.69
CA ALA A 229 9.24 -34.26 -14.72
C ALA A 229 10.39 -34.57 -15.69
N GLU A 230 11.53 -35.05 -15.17
CA GLU A 230 12.67 -35.50 -15.97
C GLU A 230 12.30 -36.70 -16.85
N CYS A 231 11.67 -37.73 -16.27
CA CYS A 231 11.22 -38.90 -17.02
C CYS A 231 10.21 -38.52 -18.12
N MET A 232 9.24 -37.66 -17.81
CA MET A 232 8.26 -37.20 -18.78
C MET A 232 8.93 -36.44 -19.93
N ARG A 233 9.91 -35.57 -19.63
CA ARG A 233 10.66 -34.86 -20.66
C ARG A 233 11.46 -35.81 -21.55
N ALA A 234 12.05 -36.85 -20.98
CA ALA A 234 12.73 -37.89 -21.77
C ALA A 234 11.78 -38.61 -22.73
N VAL A 235 10.57 -38.96 -22.28
CA VAL A 235 9.53 -39.58 -23.13
C VAL A 235 9.09 -38.62 -24.24
N MET A 236 8.91 -37.34 -23.94
CA MET A 236 8.55 -36.32 -24.93
C MET A 236 9.62 -36.20 -26.02
N HIS A 237 10.90 -36.16 -25.65
CA HIS A 237 12.00 -36.12 -26.60
C HIS A 237 12.09 -37.40 -27.46
N GLN A 238 11.75 -38.58 -26.91
CA GLN A 238 11.69 -39.83 -27.69
C GLN A 238 10.58 -39.81 -28.75
N GLN A 239 9.49 -39.08 -28.52
CA GLN A 239 8.34 -38.94 -29.41
C GLN A 239 8.34 -37.59 -30.14
N THR A 240 9.50 -37.02 -30.44
CA THR A 240 9.61 -35.72 -31.12
C THR A 240 8.84 -35.73 -32.44
N SER A 241 7.90 -34.80 -32.61
CA SER A 241 7.01 -34.67 -33.78
C SER A 241 6.04 -35.84 -34.01
N LEU A 242 5.92 -36.76 -33.06
CA LEU A 242 4.96 -37.86 -33.06
C LEU A 242 3.96 -37.71 -31.91
N PRO A 243 2.75 -38.32 -32.00
CA PRO A 243 1.85 -38.40 -30.86
C PRO A 243 2.56 -39.07 -29.67
N LEU A 244 2.42 -38.51 -28.46
CA LEU A 244 3.05 -39.04 -27.24
C LEU A 244 2.72 -40.52 -27.02
N ILE A 245 1.47 -40.89 -27.31
CA ILE A 245 0.97 -42.26 -27.23
C ILE A 245 0.41 -42.61 -28.62
N PRO A 246 0.96 -43.62 -29.33
CA PRO A 246 0.50 -44.01 -30.65
C PRO A 246 -1.01 -44.28 -30.70
N GLY A 247 -1.70 -43.72 -31.71
CA GLY A 247 -3.14 -43.88 -31.89
C GLY A 247 -4.02 -43.09 -30.90
N ARG A 248 -3.43 -42.28 -30.02
CA ARG A 248 -4.15 -41.41 -29.08
C ARG A 248 -3.80 -39.96 -29.34
N ASP A 249 -4.72 -39.06 -29.01
CA ASP A 249 -4.58 -37.62 -29.20
C ASP A 249 -4.28 -36.87 -27.90
N CYS A 250 -3.77 -37.58 -26.88
CA CYS A 250 -3.30 -37.01 -25.63
C CYS A 250 -2.19 -35.98 -25.88
N ALA A 251 -2.25 -34.86 -25.18
CA ALA A 251 -1.25 -33.79 -25.29
C ALA A 251 -0.94 -33.18 -23.92
N LEU A 252 0.31 -32.78 -23.72
CA LEU A 252 0.75 -32.15 -22.48
C LEU A 252 1.90 -31.18 -22.68
N ALA A 253 2.10 -30.32 -21.68
CA ALA A 253 3.26 -29.45 -21.55
C ALA A 253 3.81 -29.51 -20.11
N LEU A 254 5.13 -29.46 -20.00
CA LEU A 254 5.85 -29.32 -18.73
C LEU A 254 6.22 -27.86 -18.55
N ARG A 255 5.95 -27.32 -17.36
CA ARG A 255 6.09 -25.88 -17.10
C ARG A 255 6.64 -25.61 -15.71
N THR A 256 7.51 -24.62 -15.59
CA THR A 256 7.79 -23.94 -14.32
C THR A 256 6.79 -22.80 -14.12
N GLU A 257 6.91 -22.05 -13.01
CA GLU A 257 6.08 -20.87 -12.74
C GLU A 257 6.04 -19.89 -13.92
N LYS A 258 7.20 -19.63 -14.56
CA LYS A 258 7.35 -18.58 -15.57
C LYS A 258 7.52 -19.11 -17.00
N THR A 259 7.96 -20.35 -17.17
CA THR A 259 8.47 -20.82 -18.46
C THR A 259 7.90 -22.18 -18.82
N MET A 260 7.48 -22.35 -20.07
CA MET A 260 7.21 -23.68 -20.62
C MET A 260 8.55 -24.36 -20.92
N LEU A 261 8.75 -25.55 -20.35
CA LEU A 261 9.98 -26.33 -20.52
C LEU A 261 9.95 -27.14 -21.80
N ASP A 262 8.80 -27.76 -22.10
CA ASP A 262 8.59 -28.61 -23.26
C ASP A 262 7.08 -28.87 -23.49
N SER A 263 6.71 -29.31 -24.70
CA SER A 263 5.33 -29.68 -25.06
C SER A 263 5.28 -30.81 -26.10
N THR A 264 4.27 -31.67 -26.02
CA THR A 264 4.06 -32.75 -26.99
C THR A 264 3.53 -32.25 -28.32
N TYR A 265 3.67 -33.07 -29.38
CA TYR A 265 3.05 -32.81 -30.67
C TYR A 265 1.54 -32.55 -30.54
N GLY A 266 1.07 -31.47 -31.16
CA GLY A 266 -0.35 -31.10 -31.18
C GLY A 266 -0.89 -30.53 -29.87
N TYR A 267 -0.03 -30.21 -28.88
CA TYR A 267 -0.43 -29.46 -27.70
C TYR A 267 -0.85 -28.03 -28.08
N VAL A 268 -1.95 -27.58 -27.48
CA VAL A 268 -2.43 -26.21 -27.58
C VAL A 268 -2.40 -25.60 -26.18
N PRO A 269 -1.83 -24.40 -25.98
CA PRO A 269 -1.86 -23.74 -24.68
C PRO A 269 -3.28 -23.56 -24.15
N ALA A 270 -3.46 -23.66 -22.83
CA ALA A 270 -4.73 -23.35 -22.19
C ALA A 270 -5.08 -21.86 -22.30
N ASN A 271 -6.36 -21.53 -22.16
CA ASN A 271 -6.81 -20.15 -22.03
C ASN A 271 -6.08 -19.48 -20.85
N SER A 272 -5.64 -18.22 -21.05
CA SER A 272 -4.77 -17.50 -20.12
C SER A 272 -5.29 -17.49 -18.68
N PHE A 273 -6.61 -17.47 -18.49
CA PHE A 273 -7.24 -17.54 -17.18
C PHE A 273 -6.99 -18.87 -16.45
N GLN A 274 -7.33 -20.02 -17.05
CA GLN A 274 -7.21 -21.33 -16.38
C GLN A 274 -5.76 -21.62 -15.99
N ASP A 275 -4.82 -21.31 -16.89
CA ASP A 275 -3.38 -21.47 -16.64
C ASP A 275 -2.90 -20.55 -15.50
N SER A 276 -3.30 -19.29 -15.50
CA SER A 276 -2.88 -18.33 -14.49
C SER A 276 -3.48 -18.66 -13.11
N THR A 277 -4.74 -19.10 -13.04
CA THR A 277 -5.36 -19.59 -11.80
C THR A 277 -4.65 -20.83 -11.28
N ALA A 278 -4.34 -21.81 -12.14
CA ALA A 278 -3.60 -23.00 -11.75
C ALA A 278 -2.23 -22.65 -11.14
N LYS A 279 -1.48 -21.75 -11.79
CA LYS A 279 -0.19 -21.24 -11.31
C LYS A 279 -0.34 -20.56 -9.94
N ALA A 280 -1.31 -19.67 -9.77
CA ALA A 280 -1.55 -18.99 -8.51
C ALA A 280 -1.86 -19.99 -7.38
N CYS A 281 -2.69 -21.00 -7.65
CA CYS A 281 -2.99 -22.06 -6.69
C CYS A 281 -1.76 -22.92 -6.33
N TYR A 282 -0.92 -23.31 -7.30
CA TYR A 282 0.30 -24.07 -6.99
C TYR A 282 1.33 -23.25 -6.24
N ARG A 283 1.45 -21.95 -6.50
CA ARG A 283 2.27 -21.04 -5.70
C ARG A 283 1.78 -20.96 -4.25
N PHE A 284 0.47 -21.05 -4.04
CA PHE A 284 -0.13 -21.05 -2.71
C PHE A 284 0.18 -22.36 -1.97
N ILE A 285 0.01 -23.50 -2.65
CA ILE A 285 0.42 -24.84 -2.16
C ILE A 285 1.93 -24.89 -1.90
N ASP A 286 2.74 -24.19 -2.69
CA ASP A 286 4.18 -24.07 -2.50
C ASP A 286 4.57 -23.09 -1.38
N SER A 287 3.62 -22.44 -0.71
CA SER A 287 3.88 -21.44 0.32
C SER A 287 4.70 -20.23 -0.16
N SER A 288 4.50 -19.79 -1.41
CA SER A 288 5.03 -18.52 -1.89
C SER A 288 4.37 -17.34 -1.15
N LEU A 289 5.10 -16.24 -0.95
CA LEU A 289 4.61 -15.01 -0.30
C LEU A 289 4.46 -13.83 -1.27
N ASN A 290 5.12 -13.90 -2.43
CA ASN A 290 5.20 -12.78 -3.36
C ASN A 290 4.09 -12.92 -4.39
N TYR A 291 3.03 -12.12 -4.28
CA TYR A 291 1.91 -12.13 -5.22
C TYR A 291 1.74 -10.74 -5.83
N THR A 292 1.49 -10.70 -7.14
CA THR A 292 0.97 -9.49 -7.77
C THR A 292 -0.51 -9.32 -7.43
N PRO A 293 -1.09 -8.10 -7.54
CA PRO A 293 -2.53 -7.91 -7.34
C PRO A 293 -3.39 -8.84 -8.21
N ARG A 294 -3.00 -9.06 -9.47
CA ARG A 294 -3.64 -10.00 -10.38
C ARG A 294 -3.59 -11.44 -9.87
N ASP A 295 -2.45 -11.89 -9.36
CA ASP A 295 -2.32 -13.24 -8.79
C ASP A 295 -3.24 -13.44 -7.58
N ILE A 296 -3.41 -12.40 -6.73
CA ILE A 296 -4.31 -12.44 -5.57
C ILE A 296 -5.76 -12.63 -6.03
N SER A 297 -6.19 -11.88 -7.04
CA SER A 297 -7.54 -12.00 -7.61
C SER A 297 -7.79 -13.40 -8.17
N LEU A 298 -6.86 -13.91 -8.97
CA LEU A 298 -6.94 -15.25 -9.55
C LEU A 298 -6.96 -16.35 -8.48
N LEU A 299 -6.13 -16.21 -7.46
CA LEU A 299 -6.07 -17.14 -6.33
C LEU A 299 -7.39 -17.12 -5.55
N LEU A 300 -7.85 -15.93 -5.13
CA LEU A 300 -9.10 -15.74 -4.40
C LEU A 300 -10.27 -16.40 -5.15
N ARG A 301 -10.37 -16.20 -6.47
CA ARG A 301 -11.40 -16.83 -7.28
C ARG A 301 -11.30 -18.36 -7.28
N GLY A 302 -10.09 -18.91 -7.33
CA GLY A 302 -9.86 -20.35 -7.26
C GLY A 302 -10.17 -20.98 -5.90
N ILE A 303 -10.10 -20.20 -4.81
CA ILE A 303 -10.23 -20.71 -3.43
C ILE A 303 -11.35 -20.06 -2.60
N GLN A 304 -12.22 -19.26 -3.21
CA GLN A 304 -13.25 -18.48 -2.52
C GLN A 304 -14.28 -19.32 -1.75
N GLU A 305 -14.43 -20.60 -2.09
CA GLU A 305 -15.30 -21.51 -1.34
C GLU A 305 -14.82 -21.80 0.08
N ASN A 306 -13.56 -21.49 0.37
CA ASN A 306 -12.96 -21.73 1.68
C ASN A 306 -13.13 -20.50 2.58
N GLY A 307 -13.45 -20.72 3.85
CA GLY A 307 -13.47 -19.66 4.85
C GLY A 307 -12.07 -19.07 5.09
N LEU A 308 -12.02 -17.81 5.53
CA LEU A 308 -10.78 -17.06 5.77
C LEU A 308 -9.81 -17.78 6.71
N GLU A 309 -10.32 -18.23 7.85
CA GLU A 309 -9.57 -18.98 8.86
C GLU A 309 -9.00 -20.29 8.29
N MET A 310 -9.78 -21.01 7.49
CA MET A 310 -9.33 -22.25 6.84
C MET A 310 -8.17 -21.99 5.87
N ARG A 311 -8.21 -20.90 5.08
CA ARG A 311 -7.12 -20.54 4.17
C ARG A 311 -5.83 -20.24 4.93
N TYR A 312 -5.94 -19.48 6.01
CA TYR A 312 -4.79 -19.11 6.86
C TYR A 312 -4.18 -20.35 7.51
N ASN A 313 -5.00 -21.15 8.19
CA ASN A 313 -4.57 -22.38 8.85
C ASN A 313 -3.93 -23.36 7.86
N TYR A 314 -4.53 -23.54 6.67
CA TYR A 314 -3.95 -24.40 5.63
C TYR A 314 -2.57 -23.92 5.18
N PHE A 315 -2.42 -22.62 4.92
CA PHE A 315 -1.17 -22.06 4.45
C PHE A 315 -0.04 -22.19 5.49
N VAL A 316 -0.33 -21.82 6.74
CA VAL A 316 0.63 -21.90 7.85
C VAL A 316 1.02 -23.35 8.13
N GLU A 317 0.05 -24.27 8.15
CA GLU A 317 0.28 -25.71 8.36
C GLU A 317 1.19 -26.31 7.29
N ILE A 318 1.02 -25.94 6.02
CA ILE A 318 1.91 -26.41 4.95
C ILE A 318 3.28 -25.76 5.06
N ARG A 319 3.33 -24.44 5.30
CA ARG A 319 4.58 -23.68 5.38
C ARG A 319 5.51 -24.20 6.47
N SER A 320 4.96 -24.55 7.64
CA SER A 320 5.72 -25.09 8.77
C SER A 320 6.37 -26.44 8.50
N ASN A 321 5.97 -27.15 7.44
CA ASN A 321 6.57 -28.42 7.02
C ASN A 321 7.63 -28.24 5.92
N ARG A 322 8.03 -27.01 5.61
CA ARG A 322 9.04 -26.66 4.59
C ARG A 322 10.34 -26.15 5.24
N ARG A 323 11.45 -26.19 4.49
CA ARG A 323 12.78 -25.68 4.91
C ARG A 323 12.90 -24.15 4.91
N ARG A 324 11.93 -23.45 4.33
CA ARG A 324 11.99 -21.99 4.10
C ARG A 324 11.88 -21.24 5.43
N LYS A 325 12.45 -20.03 5.46
CA LYS A 325 12.31 -19.07 6.58
C LYS A 325 10.82 -18.85 6.88
N GLN A 326 10.40 -19.04 8.12
CA GLN A 326 8.99 -19.01 8.52
C GLN A 326 8.48 -17.58 8.71
N LYS A 327 8.48 -16.78 7.63
CA LYS A 327 7.87 -15.45 7.66
C LYS A 327 6.34 -15.54 7.75
N ASP A 328 5.76 -14.76 8.66
CA ASP A 328 4.31 -14.63 8.82
C ASP A 328 3.67 -14.09 7.51
N PRO A 329 2.72 -14.81 6.89
CA PRO A 329 2.02 -14.34 5.70
C PRO A 329 1.25 -13.02 5.90
N SER A 330 0.88 -12.65 7.13
CA SER A 330 0.20 -11.38 7.45
C SER A 330 1.03 -10.14 7.05
N THR A 331 2.36 -10.29 7.06
CA THR A 331 3.33 -9.23 6.72
C THR A 331 3.70 -9.18 5.23
N SER A 332 2.98 -9.93 4.39
CA SER A 332 3.29 -10.09 2.97
C SER A 332 2.15 -9.62 2.05
N ALA A 333 2.41 -9.53 0.75
CA ALA A 333 1.39 -9.24 -0.25
C ALA A 333 0.22 -10.25 -0.23
N LEU A 334 0.47 -11.49 0.21
CA LEU A 334 -0.53 -12.55 0.31
C LEU A 334 -1.56 -12.31 1.43
N SER A 335 -1.31 -11.39 2.38
CA SER A 335 -2.17 -11.13 3.54
C SER A 335 -3.65 -10.95 3.18
N LYS A 336 -3.92 -10.29 2.04
CA LYS A 336 -5.27 -10.08 1.49
C LYS A 336 -6.07 -11.37 1.33
N VAL A 337 -5.43 -12.47 0.97
CA VAL A 337 -6.11 -13.77 0.79
C VAL A 337 -6.79 -14.28 2.07
N PHE A 338 -6.26 -13.88 3.23
CA PHE A 338 -6.72 -14.31 4.55
C PHE A 338 -7.71 -13.35 5.21
N ILE A 339 -7.83 -12.11 4.71
CA ILE A 339 -8.77 -11.11 5.26
C ILE A 339 -9.90 -10.76 4.29
N THR A 340 -9.72 -11.04 3.00
CA THR A 340 -10.70 -10.76 1.95
C THR A 340 -11.56 -12.00 1.69
N ALA A 341 -12.84 -11.90 2.03
CA ALA A 341 -13.79 -13.01 1.92
C ALA A 341 -13.87 -13.57 0.48
N ASP A 342 -13.98 -12.70 -0.52
CA ASP A 342 -14.09 -13.05 -1.92
C ASP A 342 -13.52 -11.95 -2.85
N GLU A 343 -13.35 -12.27 -4.13
CA GLU A 343 -12.92 -11.31 -5.16
C GLU A 343 -13.89 -10.12 -5.31
N HIS A 344 -15.18 -10.32 -5.00
CA HIS A 344 -16.21 -9.30 -5.14
C HIS A 344 -16.12 -8.19 -4.09
N HIS A 345 -15.52 -8.45 -2.93
CA HIS A 345 -15.17 -7.42 -1.96
C HIS A 345 -14.15 -6.42 -2.55
N LEU A 346 -13.22 -6.91 -3.38
CA LEU A 346 -12.25 -6.08 -4.11
C LEU A 346 -12.88 -5.41 -5.33
N LEU A 347 -13.95 -5.99 -5.90
CA LEU A 347 -14.59 -5.53 -7.13
C LEU A 347 -15.13 -4.10 -7.00
N ASN A 348 -15.75 -3.73 -5.87
CA ASN A 348 -16.30 -2.39 -5.66
C ASN A 348 -15.22 -1.30 -5.70
N TYR A 349 -14.10 -1.53 -4.99
CA TYR A 349 -12.94 -0.63 -5.01
C TYR A 349 -12.31 -0.58 -6.40
N LYS A 350 -12.14 -1.72 -7.07
CA LYS A 350 -11.56 -1.80 -8.42
C LYS A 350 -12.38 -1.03 -9.43
N ILE A 351 -13.71 -1.13 -9.37
CA ILE A 351 -14.61 -0.34 -10.22
C ILE A 351 -14.44 1.16 -9.93
N ALA A 352 -14.41 1.57 -8.66
CA ALA A 352 -14.20 2.97 -8.30
C ALA A 352 -12.84 3.49 -8.81
N ALA A 353 -11.77 2.73 -8.60
CA ALA A 353 -10.42 3.03 -9.08
C ALA A 353 -10.36 3.17 -10.61
N GLY A 354 -10.83 2.17 -11.36
CA GLY A 354 -10.84 2.20 -12.83
C GLY A 354 -11.63 3.38 -13.39
N ARG A 355 -12.68 3.82 -12.70
CA ARG A 355 -13.47 4.99 -13.11
C ARG A 355 -12.75 6.30 -12.83
N ILE A 356 -12.07 6.43 -11.69
CA ILE A 356 -11.20 7.57 -11.43
C ILE A 356 -10.16 7.65 -12.55
N THR A 357 -9.54 6.53 -12.91
CA THR A 357 -8.55 6.45 -14.01
C THR A 357 -9.14 6.87 -15.35
N ALA A 358 -10.32 6.37 -15.71
CA ALA A 358 -11.03 6.78 -16.93
C ALA A 358 -11.29 8.29 -16.95
N MET A 359 -11.69 8.85 -15.81
CA MET A 359 -12.01 10.27 -15.65
C MET A 359 -10.79 11.19 -15.64
N LEU A 360 -9.64 10.68 -15.20
CA LEU A 360 -8.35 11.36 -15.32
C LEU A 360 -7.88 11.36 -16.77
N LYS A 361 -7.92 10.20 -17.44
CA LYS A 361 -7.52 10.04 -18.84
C LYS A 361 -8.38 10.85 -19.81
N SER A 362 -9.70 10.81 -19.65
CA SER A 362 -10.64 11.56 -20.51
C SER A 362 -10.43 13.06 -20.41
N ARG A 363 -9.87 13.54 -19.29
CA ARG A 363 -9.57 14.95 -19.05
C ARG A 363 -8.10 15.33 -19.26
N GLY A 364 -7.26 14.38 -19.66
CA GLY A 364 -5.82 14.61 -19.77
C GLY A 364 -5.16 15.06 -18.47
N MET A 365 -5.71 14.67 -17.31
CA MET A 365 -5.21 15.05 -15.99
C MET A 365 -4.35 13.94 -15.39
N TYR A 366 -3.13 14.26 -14.96
CA TYR A 366 -2.30 13.28 -14.26
C TYR A 366 -2.80 13.05 -12.83
N PRO A 367 -2.63 11.85 -12.25
CA PRO A 367 -3.04 11.57 -10.87
C PRO A 367 -2.42 12.52 -9.85
N ARG A 368 -1.19 12.98 -10.07
CA ARG A 368 -0.53 13.99 -9.21
C ARG A 368 -1.25 15.33 -9.25
N ASP A 369 -1.67 15.79 -10.43
CA ASP A 369 -2.37 17.08 -10.57
C ASP A 369 -3.74 17.02 -9.92
N CYS A 370 -4.42 15.89 -10.09
CA CYS A 370 -5.66 15.60 -9.40
C CYS A 370 -5.47 15.59 -7.88
N PHE A 371 -4.47 14.85 -7.38
CA PHE A 371 -4.15 14.81 -5.96
C PHE A 371 -3.92 16.21 -5.39
N ASN A 372 -3.06 17.02 -6.04
CA ASN A 372 -2.78 18.39 -5.63
C ASN A 372 -4.01 19.32 -5.70
N ALA A 373 -4.96 19.04 -6.59
CA ALA A 373 -6.21 19.80 -6.68
C ALA A 373 -7.19 19.44 -5.56
N ILE A 374 -7.12 18.21 -5.05
CA ILE A 374 -7.95 17.71 -3.95
C ILE A 374 -7.33 18.04 -2.58
N ASP A 375 -6.01 17.89 -2.44
CA ASP A 375 -5.19 18.20 -1.27
C ASP A 375 -5.06 19.71 -1.08
N ARG A 376 -6.12 20.31 -0.51
CA ARG A 376 -6.28 21.75 -0.48
C ARG A 376 -5.47 22.40 0.64
N ASP A 377 -5.35 21.72 1.77
CA ASP A 377 -4.48 22.11 2.89
C ASP A 377 -3.02 21.78 2.63
N ARG A 378 -2.70 21.10 1.52
CA ARG A 378 -1.34 20.79 1.03
C ARG A 378 -0.53 20.03 2.06
N ASP A 379 -1.19 19.19 2.83
CA ASP A 379 -0.55 18.39 3.87
C ASP A 379 0.00 17.05 3.33
N GLY A 380 -0.19 16.82 2.03
CA GLY A 380 0.26 15.64 1.31
C GLY A 380 -0.62 14.41 1.52
N LEU A 381 -1.77 14.55 2.18
CA LEU A 381 -2.68 13.47 2.58
C LEU A 381 -4.15 13.84 2.28
N LEU A 382 -4.91 12.91 1.70
CA LEU A 382 -6.35 13.11 1.49
C LEU A 382 -7.13 12.45 2.62
N ASN A 383 -7.86 13.25 3.41
CA ASN A 383 -8.82 12.72 4.37
C ASN A 383 -10.16 12.36 3.71
N TYR A 384 -11.10 11.81 4.49
CA TYR A 384 -12.41 11.41 4.00
C TYR A 384 -13.17 12.51 3.27
N GLU A 385 -13.17 13.74 3.79
CA GLU A 385 -13.89 14.85 3.18
C GLU A 385 -13.16 15.39 1.93
N ASP A 386 -11.84 15.29 1.86
CA ASP A 386 -11.07 15.65 0.67
C ASP A 386 -11.32 14.65 -0.45
N VAL A 387 -11.23 13.34 -0.18
CA VAL A 387 -11.55 12.31 -1.17
C VAL A 387 -13.00 12.45 -1.63
N LYS A 388 -13.96 12.64 -0.71
CA LYS A 388 -15.39 12.86 -1.04
C LYS A 388 -15.59 14.05 -1.99
N ARG A 389 -15.02 15.20 -1.66
CA ARG A 389 -15.14 16.43 -2.46
C ARG A 389 -14.40 16.33 -3.77
N GLY A 390 -13.20 15.76 -3.75
CA GLY A 390 -12.36 15.53 -4.92
C GLY A 390 -13.04 14.67 -5.95
N LEU A 391 -13.64 13.57 -5.50
CA LEU A 391 -14.41 12.70 -6.37
C LEU A 391 -15.68 13.37 -6.88
N ALA A 392 -16.41 14.10 -6.04
CA ALA A 392 -17.57 14.88 -6.51
C ALA A 392 -17.17 15.92 -7.58
N TRP A 393 -16.04 16.61 -7.40
CA TRP A 393 -15.47 17.56 -8.37
C TRP A 393 -15.03 16.88 -9.67
N LEU A 394 -14.45 15.68 -9.59
CA LEU A 394 -14.17 14.84 -10.76
C LEU A 394 -15.45 14.35 -11.47
N GLY A 395 -16.63 14.57 -10.88
CA GLY A 395 -17.89 14.01 -11.36
C GLY A 395 -17.98 12.52 -11.03
N LEU A 396 -17.74 12.14 -9.79
CA LEU A 396 -17.86 10.77 -9.29
C LEU A 396 -18.40 10.79 -7.85
N PRO A 397 -19.59 11.36 -7.59
CA PRO A 397 -20.13 11.45 -6.24
C PRO A 397 -20.39 10.05 -5.68
N MET A 398 -19.54 9.59 -4.76
CA MET A 398 -19.72 8.32 -4.08
C MET A 398 -20.55 8.50 -2.81
N ASP A 399 -21.39 7.50 -2.51
CA ASP A 399 -22.04 7.45 -1.21
C ASP A 399 -21.05 7.07 -0.08
N GLN A 400 -21.44 7.35 1.16
CA GLN A 400 -20.60 7.14 2.33
C GLN A 400 -20.11 5.70 2.51
N VAL A 401 -20.93 4.69 2.20
CA VAL A 401 -20.55 3.27 2.41
C VAL A 401 -19.48 2.87 1.40
N LEU A 402 -19.67 3.25 0.14
CA LEU A 402 -18.70 2.98 -0.91
C LEU A 402 -17.40 3.76 -0.69
N LEU A 403 -17.48 5.02 -0.26
CA LEU A 403 -16.33 5.86 0.00
C LEU A 403 -15.49 5.37 1.19
N LEU A 404 -16.12 4.95 2.28
CA LEU A 404 -15.41 4.35 3.43
C LEU A 404 -14.73 3.03 3.04
N GLY A 405 -15.41 2.19 2.24
CA GLY A 405 -14.82 0.98 1.69
C GLY A 405 -13.64 1.27 0.76
N PHE A 406 -13.76 2.30 -0.07
CA PHE A 406 -12.69 2.78 -0.94
C PHE A 406 -11.49 3.24 -0.12
N MET A 407 -11.67 4.15 0.84
CA MET A 407 -10.58 4.63 1.69
C MET A 407 -9.85 3.51 2.42
N LYS A 408 -10.59 2.57 3.02
CA LYS A 408 -10.00 1.42 3.72
C LYS A 408 -9.12 0.56 2.82
N GLU A 409 -9.44 0.49 1.53
CA GLU A 409 -8.64 -0.23 0.56
C GLU A 409 -7.48 0.59 0.01
N LEU A 410 -7.54 1.92 0.03
CA LEU A 410 -6.45 2.79 -0.43
C LEU A 410 -5.37 2.97 0.64
N ASP A 411 -5.81 3.18 1.88
CA ASP A 411 -4.98 3.39 3.06
C ASP A 411 -4.22 2.11 3.42
N LYS A 412 -2.96 2.00 2.97
CA LYS A 412 -2.11 0.82 3.15
C LYS A 412 -1.38 0.84 4.46
N ASP A 413 -0.99 2.01 4.93
CA ASP A 413 -0.30 2.18 6.21
C ASP A 413 -1.24 2.32 7.41
N ARG A 414 -2.56 2.39 7.16
CA ARG A 414 -3.65 2.46 8.15
C ARG A 414 -3.60 3.73 8.98
N ASP A 415 -3.13 4.83 8.40
CA ASP A 415 -3.05 6.12 9.08
C ASP A 415 -4.38 6.90 9.04
N GLY A 416 -5.38 6.42 8.29
CA GLY A 416 -6.69 7.03 8.12
C GLY A 416 -6.78 8.04 6.97
N PHE A 417 -5.69 8.21 6.21
CA PHE A 417 -5.56 9.14 5.11
C PHE A 417 -5.03 8.43 3.85
N ILE A 418 -5.07 9.13 2.71
CA ILE A 418 -4.52 8.63 1.45
C ILE A 418 -3.38 9.52 1.01
N ASN A 419 -2.15 9.01 1.00
CA ASN A 419 -1.01 9.74 0.46
C ASN A 419 -0.93 9.66 -1.07
N LEU A 420 -0.06 10.46 -1.68
CA LEU A 420 0.08 10.52 -3.14
C LEU A 420 0.44 9.17 -3.78
N GLU A 421 1.30 8.38 -3.13
CA GLU A 421 1.73 7.09 -3.68
C GLU A 421 0.60 6.06 -3.58
N GLU A 422 -0.16 6.05 -2.49
CA GLU A 422 -1.37 5.25 -2.35
C GLU A 422 -2.43 5.63 -3.39
N PHE A 423 -2.64 6.93 -3.60
CA PHE A 423 -3.57 7.43 -4.62
C PHE A 423 -3.16 6.98 -6.03
N LYS A 424 -1.87 7.13 -6.40
CA LYS A 424 -1.33 6.67 -7.70
C LYS A 424 -1.44 5.16 -7.88
N LEU A 425 -1.06 4.39 -6.86
CA LEU A 425 -1.15 2.92 -6.88
C LEU A 425 -2.60 2.48 -7.04
N ALA A 426 -3.54 3.17 -6.39
CA ALA A 426 -4.94 2.86 -6.44
C ALA A 426 -5.53 3.06 -7.83
N VAL A 427 -5.23 4.18 -8.49
CA VAL A 427 -5.73 4.46 -9.85
C VAL A 427 -5.01 3.63 -10.93
N GLY A 428 -3.89 2.98 -10.62
CA GLY A 428 -3.19 2.11 -11.58
C GLY A 428 -2.84 2.80 -12.91
N PHE A 429 -2.61 4.12 -12.85
CA PHE A 429 -2.50 4.98 -14.02
C PHE A 429 -1.18 4.71 -14.77
N GLN A 430 -1.29 4.46 -16.07
CA GLN A 430 -0.15 4.36 -17.00
C GLN A 430 -0.38 5.36 -18.14
N ASP A 431 0.62 6.19 -18.42
CA ASP A 431 0.57 7.14 -19.54
C ASP A 431 0.77 6.36 -20.85
N ASP A 432 -0.28 6.31 -21.65
CA ASP A 432 -0.31 5.64 -22.97
C ASP A 432 -0.06 6.63 -24.13
N GLY A 433 0.37 7.86 -23.82
CA GLY A 433 0.67 8.91 -24.80
C GLY A 433 -0.57 9.61 -25.36
N THR A 434 -1.78 9.21 -24.94
CA THR A 434 -3.04 9.84 -25.40
C THR A 434 -3.43 11.09 -24.61
N MET A 435 -2.70 11.40 -23.53
CA MET A 435 -3.03 12.48 -22.59
C MET A 435 -3.09 13.86 -23.25
N ALA A 436 -2.12 14.19 -24.10
CA ALA A 436 -2.07 15.48 -24.80
C ALA A 436 -3.24 15.64 -25.80
N ALA A 437 -3.63 14.55 -26.46
CA ALA A 437 -4.76 14.54 -27.39
C ALA A 437 -6.10 14.64 -26.64
N ASN A 438 -6.27 13.91 -25.53
CA ASN A 438 -7.47 13.96 -24.71
C ASN A 438 -7.66 15.33 -24.04
N ALA A 439 -6.58 15.94 -23.55
CA ALA A 439 -6.59 17.31 -23.03
C ALA A 439 -7.07 18.34 -24.08
N ALA A 440 -6.67 18.16 -25.34
CA ALA A 440 -7.08 19.02 -26.45
C ALA A 440 -8.52 18.74 -26.94
N ALA A 441 -8.99 17.50 -26.89
CA ALA A 441 -10.31 17.09 -27.38
C ALA A 441 -11.45 17.33 -26.38
N PHE A 442 -11.19 17.20 -25.07
CA PHE A 442 -12.21 17.39 -24.04
C PHE A 442 -12.65 18.84 -23.91
N ASN A 443 -11.81 19.78 -24.33
CA ASN A 443 -12.01 21.20 -24.10
C ASN A 443 -11.69 22.01 -25.35
N ASN A 444 -12.68 22.75 -25.87
CA ASN A 444 -12.46 23.98 -26.64
C ASN A 444 -11.70 25.07 -25.83
N GLY A 445 -10.71 24.72 -25.01
CA GLY A 445 -9.83 25.61 -24.25
C GLY A 445 -10.25 25.97 -22.82
N MET A 446 -11.22 25.33 -22.18
CA MET A 446 -11.71 25.76 -20.86
C MET A 446 -11.31 24.79 -19.72
N PRO A 447 -10.32 25.10 -18.85
CA PRO A 447 -9.87 24.20 -17.79
C PRO A 447 -11.01 23.82 -16.83
N LEU A 448 -10.92 22.64 -16.18
CA LEU A 448 -11.82 22.25 -15.09
C LEU A 448 -11.99 23.45 -14.14
N PRO A 449 -13.23 23.83 -13.78
CA PRO A 449 -13.41 24.93 -12.85
C PRO A 449 -12.60 24.61 -11.58
N PRO A 450 -11.87 25.59 -11.03
CA PRO A 450 -11.12 25.37 -9.80
C PRO A 450 -12.07 24.80 -8.75
N MET A 451 -11.61 23.80 -8.01
CA MET A 451 -12.45 23.12 -7.02
C MET A 451 -13.14 24.16 -6.10
N PRO A 452 -14.46 24.05 -5.84
CA PRO A 452 -15.19 25.07 -5.10
C PRO A 452 -14.54 25.35 -3.74
N SER A 453 -14.17 26.61 -3.49
CA SER A 453 -13.63 27.01 -2.19
C SER A 453 -14.77 27.03 -1.16
N ASN A 454 -14.69 26.19 -0.13
CA ASN A 454 -15.49 26.38 1.09
C ASN A 454 -15.01 27.57 1.95
N ASP A 455 -14.27 28.52 1.35
CA ASP A 455 -13.81 29.74 2.02
C ASP A 455 -14.96 30.74 2.16
N LYS A 456 -15.91 30.39 3.01
CA LYS A 456 -16.44 31.43 3.88
C LYS A 456 -15.32 31.76 4.86
N GLU A 457 -14.62 32.87 4.59
CA GLU A 457 -13.80 33.67 5.55
C GLU A 457 -12.26 33.61 5.53
N LYS A 458 -11.57 33.52 4.38
CA LYS A 458 -10.22 34.12 4.29
C LYS A 458 -10.13 35.08 3.11
N ARG A 459 -10.33 36.37 3.39
CA ARG A 459 -10.00 37.45 2.46
C ARG A 459 -8.48 37.40 2.22
N ASP A 460 -8.06 37.33 0.95
CA ASP A 460 -6.65 37.39 0.57
C ASP A 460 -6.09 38.79 0.91
N VAL A 461 -5.47 38.92 2.08
CA VAL A 461 -4.93 40.18 2.58
C VAL A 461 -3.59 40.45 1.90
N LYS A 462 -3.58 41.30 0.87
CA LYS A 462 -2.34 41.78 0.23
C LYS A 462 -1.59 42.72 1.18
N ILE A 463 -0.48 42.24 1.74
CA ILE A 463 0.39 43.02 2.65
C ILE A 463 1.21 44.04 1.82
N PRO A 464 1.09 45.36 2.08
CA PRO A 464 1.79 46.38 1.31
C PRO A 464 3.34 46.29 1.44
N PRO A 465 4.12 46.55 0.37
CA PRO A 465 5.59 46.55 0.42
C PRO A 465 6.23 47.47 1.50
N PRO A 466 5.66 48.66 1.82
CA PRO A 466 6.17 49.47 2.93
C PRO A 466 6.06 48.77 4.30
N VAL A 467 5.02 47.96 4.50
CA VAL A 467 4.84 47.17 5.74
C VAL A 467 5.91 46.09 5.81
N LEU A 468 6.14 45.35 4.73
CA LEU A 468 7.21 44.33 4.67
C LEU A 468 8.60 44.94 4.90
N SER A 469 8.83 46.16 4.42
CA SER A 469 10.08 46.89 4.64
C SER A 469 10.29 47.34 6.08
N ALA A 470 9.21 47.52 6.84
CA ALA A 470 9.23 47.94 8.24
C ALA A 470 9.28 46.78 9.23
N VAL A 471 9.01 45.54 8.79
CA VAL A 471 9.02 44.38 9.67
C VAL A 471 10.43 43.82 9.80
N LYS A 472 10.92 43.82 11.04
CA LYS A 472 12.21 43.28 11.44
C LYS A 472 12.03 41.93 12.12
N VAL A 473 12.82 40.95 11.70
CA VAL A 473 12.89 39.62 12.30
C VAL A 473 14.25 39.45 12.95
N LYS A 474 14.31 38.92 14.17
CA LYS A 474 15.57 38.56 14.83
C LYS A 474 15.40 37.36 15.75
N VAL A 475 16.51 36.69 16.05
CA VAL A 475 16.57 35.68 17.12
C VAL A 475 16.69 36.36 18.48
N ARG A 476 16.14 35.71 19.51
CA ARG A 476 16.15 36.18 20.90
C ARG A 476 16.46 35.02 21.84
N LYS A 477 17.32 35.26 22.83
CA LYS A 477 17.60 34.30 23.90
C LYS A 477 16.37 34.09 24.81
N VAL A 478 16.08 32.82 25.09
CA VAL A 478 15.07 32.37 26.04
C VAL A 478 15.75 31.99 27.36
N ASN A 479 15.22 32.49 28.48
CA ASN A 479 15.78 32.24 29.82
C ASN A 479 14.79 31.51 30.74
N LYS A 480 13.55 31.25 30.31
CA LYS A 480 12.50 30.62 31.12
C LYS A 480 11.96 29.40 30.39
N PHE A 481 11.79 28.30 31.12
CA PHE A 481 11.42 27.01 30.54
C PHE A 481 10.48 26.25 31.49
N ASN A 482 9.54 25.51 30.91
CA ASN A 482 8.72 24.52 31.61
C ASN A 482 9.27 23.12 31.30
N MET A 483 9.48 22.29 32.32
CA MET A 483 9.89 20.91 32.10
C MET A 483 8.69 20.12 31.57
N VAL A 484 8.85 19.54 30.40
CA VAL A 484 7.82 18.69 29.77
C VAL A 484 8.02 17.25 30.22
N TRP A 485 9.27 16.77 30.20
CA TRP A 485 9.61 15.39 30.52
C TRP A 485 11.06 15.26 30.97
N ASN A 486 11.38 14.16 31.65
CA ASN A 486 12.73 13.73 31.96
C ASN A 486 12.83 12.19 31.94
N SER A 487 14.03 11.66 31.77
CA SER A 487 14.23 10.20 31.68
C SER A 487 14.13 9.46 33.04
N GLN A 488 13.68 10.12 34.10
CA GLN A 488 13.53 9.48 35.41
C GLN A 488 12.45 8.40 35.35
N GLY A 489 12.83 7.18 35.73
CA GLY A 489 11.93 6.01 35.69
C GLY A 489 11.77 5.38 34.31
N SER A 490 12.55 5.81 33.30
CA SER A 490 12.54 5.22 31.95
C SER A 490 13.53 4.06 31.76
N MET A 491 14.26 3.66 32.80
CA MET A 491 15.36 2.65 32.78
C MET A 491 16.56 2.98 31.87
N SER A 492 16.50 4.06 31.06
CA SER A 492 17.65 4.51 30.26
C SER A 492 18.91 4.79 31.10
N ARG A 493 20.06 4.35 30.59
CA ARG A 493 21.39 4.56 31.18
C ARG A 493 21.81 6.04 31.19
N HIS A 494 21.16 6.90 30.40
CA HIS A 494 21.49 8.31 30.27
C HIS A 494 20.38 9.21 30.84
N LYS A 495 20.80 10.26 31.57
CA LYS A 495 19.88 11.26 32.13
C LYS A 495 19.65 12.39 31.14
N ILE A 496 18.39 12.70 30.83
CA ILE A 496 18.00 13.87 30.04
C ILE A 496 16.68 14.46 30.51
N SER A 497 16.42 15.70 30.09
CA SER A 497 15.16 16.41 30.28
C SER A 497 14.80 17.23 29.05
N VAL A 498 13.51 17.29 28.74
CA VAL A 498 12.92 18.03 27.60
C VAL A 498 12.12 19.21 28.15
N TRP A 499 12.35 20.37 27.57
CA TRP A 499 11.85 21.65 28.08
C TRP A 499 11.17 22.48 26.99
N GLU A 500 9.99 22.98 27.32
CA GLU A 500 9.24 23.97 26.53
C GLU A 500 9.74 25.39 26.89
N PRO A 501 10.07 26.24 25.90
CA PRO A 501 10.42 27.63 26.16
C PRO A 501 9.20 28.46 26.59
N VAL A 502 9.32 29.20 27.69
CA VAL A 502 8.28 30.15 28.13
C VAL A 502 8.48 31.48 27.40
N ILE A 503 7.76 31.65 26.30
CA ILE A 503 7.81 32.86 25.47
C ILE A 503 6.69 33.80 25.89
N LYS A 504 7.05 34.85 26.65
CA LYS A 504 6.11 35.92 27.01
C LYS A 504 6.11 37.01 25.94
N GLY A 505 4.93 37.30 25.39
CA GLY A 505 4.64 38.62 24.82
C GLY A 505 4.70 39.66 25.93
N GLY A 506 5.35 40.80 25.70
CA GLY A 506 5.36 41.87 26.70
C GLY A 506 3.95 42.41 26.88
N ALA A 507 3.46 42.53 28.12
CA ALA A 507 2.12 43.05 28.44
C ALA A 507 1.85 44.48 27.90
N PHE A 508 2.88 45.15 27.38
CA PHE A 508 2.85 46.53 26.89
C PHE A 508 3.46 46.74 25.50
N SER A 509 3.77 45.68 24.72
CA SER A 509 4.31 45.84 23.36
C SER A 509 3.42 45.17 22.31
N GLN A 510 2.43 45.91 21.82
CA GLN A 510 1.49 45.40 20.80
C GLN A 510 2.06 45.45 19.36
N ASN A 511 3.28 45.97 19.16
CA ASN A 511 3.95 46.06 17.85
C ASN A 511 5.03 44.97 17.64
N LYS A 512 5.13 44.01 18.56
CA LYS A 512 6.14 42.96 18.56
C LYS A 512 5.54 41.66 19.07
N ASP A 513 5.95 40.55 18.46
CA ASP A 513 5.57 39.21 18.87
C ASP A 513 6.80 38.28 18.93
N SER A 514 6.70 37.19 19.68
CA SER A 514 7.75 36.18 19.77
C SER A 514 7.11 34.79 19.80
N PHE A 515 7.73 33.84 19.11
CA PHE A 515 7.16 32.50 18.93
C PHE A 515 8.23 31.40 19.04
N SER A 516 7.77 30.21 19.40
CA SER A 516 8.62 29.03 19.56
C SER A 516 8.92 28.39 18.22
N LEU A 517 10.10 27.80 18.12
CA LEU A 517 10.55 27.00 16.99
C LEU A 517 10.68 25.50 17.33
N GLY A 518 10.41 25.12 18.59
CA GLY A 518 10.59 23.76 19.10
C GLY A 518 11.02 23.75 20.57
N HIS A 519 11.24 22.55 21.08
CA HIS A 519 11.70 22.29 22.45
C HIS A 519 13.23 22.21 22.55
N PHE A 520 13.71 22.16 23.78
CA PHE A 520 15.13 22.13 24.13
C PHE A 520 15.44 20.97 25.07
N ALA A 521 16.64 20.41 24.95
CA ALA A 521 17.19 19.47 25.93
C ALA A 521 17.93 20.22 27.05
N GLY A 522 17.83 19.69 28.27
CA GLY A 522 18.69 20.00 29.41
C GLY A 522 19.73 18.88 29.64
N ALA A 523 20.87 19.23 30.23
CA ALA A 523 21.87 18.24 30.64
C ALA A 523 21.36 17.50 31.88
N GLY A 524 21.18 16.18 31.82
CA GLY A 524 20.54 15.46 32.92
C GLY A 524 19.11 15.98 33.15
N TYR A 525 18.76 16.22 34.41
CA TYR A 525 17.46 16.81 34.79
C TYR A 525 17.51 18.33 35.01
N ASP A 526 18.66 18.94 34.71
CA ASP A 526 18.88 20.35 34.94
C ASP A 526 18.20 21.23 33.89
N ASN A 527 17.83 22.43 34.32
CA ASN A 527 17.27 23.45 33.43
C ASN A 527 18.27 23.80 32.29
N PRO A 528 17.80 24.03 31.05
CA PRO A 528 18.68 24.33 29.91
C PRO A 528 19.60 25.54 30.11
N ASN A 529 19.31 26.45 31.03
CA ASN A 529 20.20 27.58 31.34
C ASN A 529 21.52 27.17 32.03
N ARG A 530 21.61 25.96 32.59
CA ARG A 530 22.78 25.52 33.39
C ARG A 530 23.97 25.07 32.54
N ASP A 531 23.77 24.76 31.26
CA ASP A 531 24.83 24.24 30.38
C ASP A 531 25.64 25.34 29.65
N GLY A 532 25.33 26.62 29.91
CA GLY A 532 26.02 27.77 29.33
C GLY A 532 25.73 28.03 27.84
N LYS A 533 24.85 27.26 27.20
CA LYS A 533 24.51 27.40 25.78
C LYS A 533 23.21 28.18 25.59
N ASP A 534 23.22 29.12 24.65
CA ASP A 534 22.05 29.94 24.35
C ASP A 534 20.91 29.11 23.71
N ARG A 535 19.69 29.27 24.22
CA ARG A 535 18.46 28.75 23.61
C ARG A 535 17.72 29.90 22.94
N LEU A 536 17.42 29.75 21.65
CA LEU A 536 16.97 30.86 20.83
C LEU A 536 15.53 30.65 20.34
N CYS A 537 14.71 31.68 20.42
CA CYS A 537 13.41 31.78 19.75
C CYS A 537 13.43 32.92 18.72
N MET A 538 12.33 33.10 17.99
CA MET A 538 12.19 34.21 17.04
C MET A 538 11.34 35.33 17.60
N GLU A 539 11.73 36.55 17.26
CA GLU A 539 11.06 37.80 17.58
C GLU A 539 10.83 38.58 16.29
N ILE A 540 9.59 39.02 16.10
CA ILE A 540 9.18 39.86 14.98
C ILE A 540 8.71 41.21 15.52
N THR A 541 9.10 42.29 14.86
CA THR A 541 8.75 43.66 15.29
C THR A 541 8.38 44.49 14.07
N ASP A 542 7.20 45.08 14.11
CA ASP A 542 6.84 46.16 13.20
C ASP A 542 7.45 47.48 13.72
N THR A 543 8.44 47.99 12.98
CA THR A 543 9.14 49.23 13.37
C THR A 543 8.34 50.50 13.11
N THR A 544 7.18 50.40 12.45
CA THR A 544 6.26 51.53 12.17
C THR A 544 5.07 51.60 13.13
N GLY A 545 4.79 50.53 13.87
CA GLY A 545 3.71 50.50 14.87
C GLY A 545 4.02 51.36 16.10
N SER A 546 3.03 52.14 16.56
CA SER A 546 3.13 52.91 17.80
C SER A 546 3.18 51.99 19.02
N TRP A 547 3.97 52.36 20.03
CA TRP A 547 4.07 51.63 21.30
C TRP A 547 2.71 51.45 22.00
N VAL A 548 1.75 52.35 21.76
CA VAL A 548 0.41 52.36 22.39
C VAL A 548 -0.67 51.73 21.49
N GLY A 549 -0.49 51.71 20.16
CA GLY A 549 -1.54 51.30 19.20
C GLY A 549 -1.34 49.94 18.52
N GLY A 550 -0.19 49.30 18.74
CA GLY A 550 0.14 47.99 18.16
C GLY A 550 0.35 48.00 16.64
N SER A 551 0.46 46.81 16.05
CA SER A 551 0.50 46.62 14.60
C SER A 551 -0.66 45.75 14.14
N SER A 552 -1.56 46.32 13.34
CA SER A 552 -2.66 45.59 12.69
C SER A 552 -2.19 44.61 11.62
N TRP A 553 -0.96 44.74 11.15
CA TRP A 553 -0.40 43.91 10.08
C TRP A 553 0.40 42.70 10.58
N LEU A 554 0.90 42.76 11.81
CA LEU A 554 1.78 41.73 12.37
C LEU A 554 1.16 40.32 12.36
N PRO A 555 -0.12 40.11 12.73
CA PRO A 555 -0.75 38.78 12.64
C PRO A 555 -0.79 38.25 11.20
N HIS A 556 -1.14 39.10 10.23
CA HIS A 556 -1.18 38.72 8.81
C HIS A 556 0.20 38.40 8.26
N VAL A 557 1.23 39.14 8.68
CA VAL A 557 2.63 38.87 8.32
C VAL A 557 3.09 37.54 8.91
N MET A 558 2.75 37.26 10.17
CA MET A 558 3.10 35.99 10.82
C MET A 558 2.40 34.81 10.15
N ASP A 559 1.11 34.90 9.85
CA ASP A 559 0.39 33.80 9.20
C ASP A 559 0.84 33.56 7.76
N LYS A 560 1.32 34.61 7.07
CA LYS A 560 1.85 34.47 5.70
C LYS A 560 3.28 33.92 5.65
N PHE A 561 4.18 34.45 6.48
CA PHE A 561 5.61 34.15 6.38
C PHE A 561 6.12 33.17 7.44
N MET A 562 5.44 33.03 8.56
CA MET A 562 5.81 32.12 9.65
C MET A 562 4.58 31.33 10.09
N PRO A 563 3.94 30.56 9.21
CA PRO A 563 2.70 29.88 9.52
C PRO A 563 2.90 28.85 10.63
N HIS A 564 1.80 28.47 11.29
CA HIS A 564 1.80 27.30 12.15
C HIS A 564 2.03 26.03 11.32
N PRO A 565 2.62 24.96 11.91
CA PRO A 565 2.61 23.64 11.30
C PRO A 565 1.19 23.25 10.88
N ALA A 566 1.04 22.52 9.77
CA ALA A 566 -0.27 21.99 9.38
C ALA A 566 -0.78 20.99 10.42
N ARG A 567 0.13 20.15 10.92
CA ARG A 567 -0.12 19.14 11.98
C ARG A 567 1.20 18.67 12.59
N PHE A 568 1.10 17.72 13.52
CA PHE A 568 2.24 16.99 14.07
C PHE A 568 2.19 15.50 13.70
N ARG A 569 3.35 14.92 13.41
CA ARG A 569 3.55 13.47 13.24
C ARG A 569 4.21 12.91 14.49
N LEU A 570 3.75 11.77 15.00
CA LEU A 570 4.41 11.12 16.13
C LEU A 570 5.77 10.56 15.66
N ALA A 571 6.85 11.11 16.18
CA ALA A 571 8.23 10.73 15.83
C ALA A 571 8.75 9.58 16.70
N TRP A 572 8.37 9.56 17.98
CA TRP A 572 8.75 8.53 18.96
C TRP A 572 7.88 8.68 20.24
N SER A 573 7.78 7.65 21.07
CA SER A 573 7.06 7.73 22.35
C SER A 573 7.49 6.67 23.35
N VAL A 574 7.41 7.01 24.64
CA VAL A 574 7.47 6.07 25.77
C VAL A 574 6.12 6.12 26.48
N ALA A 575 5.31 5.09 26.29
CA ALA A 575 3.96 5.01 26.86
C ALA A 575 3.90 4.16 28.16
N HIS A 576 4.95 3.38 28.45
CA HIS A 576 5.03 2.52 29.62
C HIS A 576 5.68 3.25 30.81
N GLY A 577 5.19 3.00 32.03
CA GLY A 577 5.67 3.63 33.26
C GLY A 577 4.86 4.84 33.73
N SER A 578 5.28 5.46 34.84
CA SER A 578 4.55 6.57 35.50
C SER A 578 4.79 7.96 34.88
N ASN A 579 5.64 8.07 33.85
CA ASN A 579 6.02 9.34 33.22
C ASN A 579 6.03 9.23 31.68
N PRO A 580 4.85 9.15 31.04
CA PRO A 580 4.76 8.97 29.59
C PRO A 580 5.27 10.18 28.81
N PHE A 581 5.77 9.93 27.61
CA PHE A 581 6.31 10.94 26.71
C PHE A 581 5.98 10.63 25.26
N TYR A 582 5.57 11.66 24.52
CA TYR A 582 5.27 11.59 23.10
C TYR A 582 6.03 12.70 22.39
N ALA A 583 6.86 12.32 21.41
CA ALA A 583 7.66 13.21 20.61
C ALA A 583 6.98 13.46 19.26
N TRP A 584 6.89 14.73 18.88
CA TRP A 584 6.09 15.21 17.77
C TRP A 584 6.95 16.00 16.78
N GLU A 585 7.02 15.48 15.56
CA GLU A 585 7.61 16.17 14.42
C GLU A 585 6.57 17.11 13.79
N PRO A 586 6.81 18.43 13.76
CA PRO A 586 5.94 19.36 13.04
C PRO A 586 6.01 19.14 11.53
N VAL A 587 4.85 19.10 10.88
CA VAL A 587 4.72 19.05 9.42
C VAL A 587 4.51 20.48 8.91
N PRO A 588 5.46 21.08 8.17
CA PRO A 588 5.27 22.40 7.58
C PRO A 588 4.06 22.42 6.62
N PRO A 589 3.34 23.54 6.50
CA PRO A 589 2.13 23.64 5.65
C PRO A 589 2.40 23.70 4.14
N GLY A 590 3.66 23.56 3.72
CA GLY A 590 4.09 23.60 2.32
C GLY A 590 5.60 23.43 2.20
N ASP A 591 6.07 23.04 1.01
CA ASP A 591 7.49 22.78 0.73
C ASP A 591 8.37 24.04 0.86
N GLU A 592 7.76 25.22 0.73
CA GLU A 592 8.40 26.53 0.92
C GLU A 592 8.71 26.85 2.40
N PHE A 593 8.20 26.05 3.35
CA PHE A 593 8.44 26.21 4.78
C PHE A 593 9.26 25.04 5.35
N VAL A 594 9.96 25.30 6.44
CA VAL A 594 10.68 24.31 7.23
C VAL A 594 10.39 24.50 8.72
N ALA A 595 10.41 23.41 9.46
CA ALA A 595 10.42 23.44 10.92
C ALA A 595 11.86 23.26 11.43
N LEU A 596 12.23 24.04 12.44
CA LEU A 596 13.60 24.07 12.96
C LEU A 596 13.82 23.15 14.17
N GLY A 597 12.75 22.68 14.81
CA GLY A 597 12.80 21.84 16.00
C GLY A 597 11.49 21.07 16.20
N PHE A 598 11.50 20.11 17.11
CA PHE A 598 10.36 19.23 17.41
C PHE A 598 9.74 19.60 18.77
N ILE A 599 8.57 19.03 19.05
CA ILE A 599 7.81 19.25 20.29
C ILE A 599 7.68 17.93 21.06
N GLY A 600 7.68 18.01 22.39
CA GLY A 600 7.37 16.88 23.27
C GLY A 600 6.08 17.14 24.05
N SER A 601 5.32 16.10 24.39
CA SER A 601 4.14 16.18 25.26
C SER A 601 4.02 14.94 26.16
N LYS A 602 3.09 14.99 27.13
CA LYS A 602 2.75 13.84 28.00
C LYS A 602 1.49 13.08 27.56
N MET A 603 0.80 13.56 26.53
CA MET A 603 -0.47 13.02 26.05
C MET A 603 -0.26 12.38 24.67
N ASP A 604 -0.97 11.28 24.41
CA ASP A 604 -0.99 10.60 23.11
C ASP A 604 -1.70 11.40 22.00
N LYS A 605 -2.33 12.52 22.37
CA LYS A 605 -2.98 13.47 21.47
C LYS A 605 -1.97 14.51 20.95
N GLN A 606 -2.04 14.78 19.65
CA GLN A 606 -1.24 15.81 19.00
C GLN A 606 -1.33 17.18 19.72
N PRO A 607 -0.20 17.91 19.87
CA PRO A 607 -0.18 19.26 20.42
C PRO A 607 -0.98 20.26 19.57
N ASP A 608 -1.42 21.37 20.17
CA ASP A 608 -2.01 22.49 19.42
C ASP A 608 -0.95 23.06 18.46
N VAL A 609 -1.27 23.17 17.17
CA VAL A 609 -0.40 23.76 16.13
C VAL A 609 0.07 25.18 16.47
N LYS A 610 -0.64 25.88 17.37
CA LYS A 610 -0.24 27.20 17.86
C LYS A 610 0.99 27.20 18.77
N CYS A 611 1.45 26.05 19.25
CA CYS A 611 2.59 25.96 20.18
C CYS A 611 3.94 26.33 19.53
N MET A 612 4.03 26.29 18.20
CA MET A 612 5.22 26.73 17.45
C MET A 612 4.85 27.27 16.06
N ARG A 613 5.82 27.82 15.34
CA ARG A 613 5.67 28.23 13.94
C ARG A 613 6.81 27.69 13.07
N CYS A 614 6.51 27.47 11.80
CA CYS A 614 7.48 27.18 10.75
C CYS A 614 8.09 28.48 10.21
N VAL A 615 9.19 28.37 9.47
CA VAL A 615 9.85 29.51 8.82
C VAL A 615 10.06 29.21 7.33
N PRO A 616 10.19 30.22 6.46
CA PRO A 616 10.46 30.00 5.05
C PRO A 616 11.81 29.31 4.86
N ARG A 617 11.84 28.32 3.97
CA ARG A 617 13.04 27.57 3.59
C ARG A 617 14.16 28.50 3.12
N ASP A 618 13.81 29.59 2.44
CA ASP A 618 14.79 30.56 1.92
C ASP A 618 15.53 31.33 3.02
N TRP A 619 15.00 31.37 4.25
CA TRP A 619 15.69 31.95 5.39
C TRP A 619 16.72 30.98 6.00
N CYS A 620 16.71 29.72 5.54
CA CYS A 620 17.43 28.63 6.16
C CYS A 620 18.51 28.06 5.24
N LYS A 621 19.55 27.49 5.84
CA LYS A 621 20.55 26.65 5.20
C LYS A 621 20.60 25.31 5.93
N PRO A 622 21.00 24.21 5.27
CA PRO A 622 21.24 22.95 5.97
C PRO A 622 22.20 23.16 7.14
N SER A 623 21.83 22.65 8.31
CA SER A 623 22.64 22.71 9.52
C SER A 623 23.88 21.84 9.36
N GLY A 624 25.03 22.38 9.75
CA GLY A 624 26.27 21.62 9.92
C GLY A 624 26.38 20.98 11.31
N TYR A 625 25.45 21.27 12.21
CA TYR A 625 25.47 20.85 13.61
C TYR A 625 24.44 19.74 13.85
N LEU A 626 24.92 18.59 14.30
CA LEU A 626 24.09 17.46 14.70
C LEU A 626 24.79 16.73 15.84
N ALA A 627 24.13 16.61 17.00
CA ALA A 627 24.70 15.95 18.16
C ALA A 627 23.65 15.10 18.87
N LYS A 628 23.93 13.81 19.09
CA LYS A 628 23.11 12.94 19.94
C LYS A 628 23.29 13.39 21.39
N VAL A 629 22.18 13.65 22.08
CA VAL A 629 22.20 14.06 23.50
C VAL A 629 21.63 13.01 24.42
N TRP A 630 20.88 12.05 23.88
CA TRP A 630 20.33 10.92 24.62
C TRP A 630 19.86 9.82 23.67
N ASP A 631 19.91 8.58 24.13
CA ASP A 631 19.21 7.43 23.58
C ASP A 631 18.61 6.61 24.73
N ASP A 632 17.69 5.73 24.37
CA ASP A 632 16.97 4.88 25.29
C ASP A 632 17.69 3.55 25.57
N SER A 633 19.01 3.50 25.34
CA SER A 633 19.85 2.35 25.66
C SER A 633 19.69 1.94 27.13
N GLY A 634 19.31 0.67 27.35
CA GLY A 634 18.97 0.10 28.66
C GLY A 634 17.49 0.17 29.04
N SER A 635 16.58 0.53 28.12
CA SER A 635 15.13 0.44 28.34
C SER A 635 14.50 -0.66 27.46
N GLY A 636 13.67 -1.52 28.06
CA GLY A 636 12.86 -2.50 27.31
C GLY A 636 11.70 -1.80 26.59
N GLY A 637 11.85 -1.52 25.29
CA GLY A 637 10.86 -0.79 24.51
C GLY A 637 11.33 -0.39 23.10
N ARG A 638 10.50 0.39 22.38
CA ARG A 638 10.84 0.91 21.05
C ARG A 638 12.00 1.89 21.13
N GLN A 639 13.16 1.48 20.59
CA GLN A 639 14.37 2.28 20.55
C GLN A 639 14.14 3.70 20.03
N GLY A 640 14.78 4.69 20.65
CA GLY A 640 14.67 6.09 20.27
C GLY A 640 15.74 6.98 20.88
N SER A 641 15.97 8.12 20.23
CA SER A 641 17.03 9.04 20.59
C SER A 641 16.65 10.50 20.41
N ILE A 642 17.28 11.36 21.20
CA ILE A 642 17.13 12.82 21.16
C ILE A 642 18.42 13.43 20.61
N TRP A 643 18.26 14.29 19.62
CA TRP A 643 19.33 14.95 18.91
C TRP A 643 19.16 16.47 18.98
N VAL A 644 20.28 17.20 19.00
CA VAL A 644 20.29 18.65 18.73
C VAL A 644 20.55 18.87 17.25
N PHE A 645 19.64 19.55 16.57
CA PHE A 645 19.60 19.65 15.09
C PHE A 645 20.26 20.90 14.50
N ASN A 646 20.52 21.92 15.31
CA ASN A 646 21.02 23.19 14.80
C ASN A 646 21.74 24.00 15.87
N THR A 647 22.37 25.08 15.42
CA THR A 647 23.10 26.03 16.28
C THR A 647 22.21 26.82 17.24
N MET A 648 20.89 26.76 17.04
CA MET A 648 19.90 27.31 17.98
C MET A 648 19.61 26.38 19.16
N ASN A 649 20.24 25.19 19.21
CA ASN A 649 20.06 24.14 20.20
C ASN A 649 18.67 23.48 20.22
N LEU A 650 17.90 23.60 19.14
CA LEU A 650 16.59 22.94 19.02
C LEU A 650 16.76 21.42 18.89
N ILE A 651 15.87 20.67 19.54
CA ILE A 651 15.93 19.21 19.53
C ILE A 651 15.05 18.60 18.44
N GLY A 652 15.39 17.38 18.06
CA GLY A 652 14.53 16.46 17.36
C GLY A 652 14.64 15.04 17.90
N PHE A 653 13.70 14.21 17.46
CA PHE A 653 13.52 12.86 17.95
C PHE A 653 13.59 11.88 16.79
N VAL A 654 14.27 10.75 17.00
CA VAL A 654 14.48 9.72 15.99
C VAL A 654 14.14 8.37 16.60
N SER A 655 13.48 7.51 15.82
CA SER A 655 13.32 6.10 16.20
C SER A 655 14.63 5.37 15.93
N GLY A 656 15.16 4.68 16.94
CA GLY A 656 16.50 4.11 16.96
C GLY A 656 17.58 5.09 17.43
N SER A 657 18.83 4.61 17.43
CA SER A 657 20.01 5.33 17.94
C SER A 657 20.89 5.96 16.85
N ASP A 658 20.54 5.75 15.59
CA ASP A 658 21.28 6.25 14.43
C ASP A 658 20.96 7.72 14.13
N PRO A 659 21.90 8.45 13.50
CA PRO A 659 21.67 9.83 13.08
C PRO A 659 20.47 9.96 12.12
N PRO A 660 19.65 11.02 12.24
CA PRO A 660 18.52 11.22 11.35
C PRO A 660 18.95 11.38 9.89
N ALA A 661 18.22 10.73 8.99
CA ALA A 661 18.46 10.79 7.53
C ALA A 661 18.33 12.21 6.96
N LYS A 662 17.50 13.07 7.57
CA LYS A 662 17.35 14.47 7.18
C LYS A 662 18.15 15.36 8.13
N LYS A 663 19.01 16.21 7.57
CA LYS A 663 19.73 17.23 8.34
C LYS A 663 18.77 18.32 8.81
N GLY A 664 19.02 18.86 10.00
CA GLY A 664 18.33 20.05 10.50
C GLY A 664 18.64 21.29 9.67
N PHE A 665 18.04 22.43 10.04
CA PHE A 665 18.24 23.71 9.38
C PHE A 665 18.75 24.76 10.37
N ASP A 666 19.68 25.61 9.91
CA ASP A 666 20.12 26.84 10.57
C ASP A 666 19.55 28.06 9.83
N LEU A 667 19.27 29.14 10.55
CA LEU A 667 18.96 30.42 9.93
C LEU A 667 20.22 30.99 9.23
N LYS A 668 20.04 31.56 8.03
CA LYS A 668 21.10 32.25 7.29
C LYS A 668 21.56 33.53 8.01
N SER A 669 20.63 34.22 8.67
CA SER A 669 20.89 35.44 9.44
C SER A 669 20.14 35.43 10.77
N SER A 670 20.78 35.93 11.82
CA SER A 670 20.19 36.11 13.16
C SER A 670 19.32 37.37 13.26
N ARG A 671 19.39 38.27 12.27
CA ARG A 671 18.63 39.53 12.21
C ARG A 671 18.52 40.04 10.77
N PHE A 672 17.31 40.36 10.32
CA PHE A 672 17.06 40.91 8.99
C PHE A 672 15.71 41.65 8.92
N PHE A 673 15.49 42.40 7.83
CA PHE A 673 14.16 42.93 7.49
C PHE A 673 13.50 42.05 6.43
N LEU A 674 12.17 41.90 6.48
CA LEU A 674 11.46 40.99 5.55
C LEU A 674 11.68 41.36 4.08
N LYS A 675 11.86 42.65 3.75
CA LYS A 675 12.20 43.10 2.38
C LYS A 675 13.46 42.43 1.80
N GLU A 676 14.40 42.02 2.65
CA GLU A 676 15.68 41.43 2.23
C GLU A 676 15.51 39.98 1.74
N TYR A 677 14.35 39.36 2.03
CA TYR A 677 14.06 37.95 1.74
C TYR A 677 12.71 37.72 1.05
N SER A 678 11.85 38.73 0.96
CA SER A 678 10.65 38.71 0.12
C SER A 678 11.07 39.05 -1.30
N ASP A 679 10.84 38.14 -2.26
CA ASP A 679 11.09 38.37 -3.68
C ASP A 679 10.20 39.53 -4.18
N THR A 680 10.71 40.76 -4.03
CA THR A 680 10.08 42.02 -4.43
C THR A 680 10.99 42.69 -5.45
N MET A 681 11.38 41.93 -6.46
CA MET A 681 11.97 42.45 -7.69
C MET A 681 10.88 43.16 -8.52
N SER A 682 10.42 44.30 -8.04
CA SER A 682 9.80 45.33 -8.88
C SER A 682 10.51 46.64 -8.59
N LYS A 683 11.49 46.96 -9.45
CA LYS A 683 12.26 48.21 -9.39
C LYS A 683 11.46 49.46 -9.77
N ASP A 684 10.17 49.34 -10.08
CA ASP A 684 9.32 50.46 -10.49
C ASP A 684 8.02 50.55 -9.67
N VAL A 685 8.12 50.81 -8.37
CA VAL A 685 6.98 51.34 -7.61
C VAL A 685 7.34 52.71 -7.09
N ARG A 686 7.12 53.73 -7.93
CA ARG A 686 6.94 55.09 -7.43
C ARG A 686 5.63 55.11 -6.64
N PRO A 687 5.56 55.77 -5.48
CA PRO A 687 4.31 55.90 -4.75
C PRO A 687 3.29 56.59 -5.66
N GLN A 688 2.26 55.86 -6.10
CA GLN A 688 1.06 56.52 -6.62
C GLN A 688 0.47 57.32 -5.45
N GLY A 689 0.41 58.63 -5.64
CA GLY A 689 -0.08 59.58 -4.65
C GLY A 689 -1.43 59.13 -4.11
N GLY A 690 -1.54 59.07 -2.78
CA GLY A 690 -2.79 58.67 -2.14
C GLY A 690 -2.71 58.41 -0.64
N TYR A 691 -1.53 58.21 -0.05
CA TYR A 691 -1.44 58.08 1.41
C TYR A 691 -1.33 59.46 2.06
N LYS A 692 -2.45 59.96 2.58
CA LYS A 692 -2.47 61.10 3.51
C LYS A 692 -2.13 60.60 4.91
N ASN A 693 -1.12 61.24 5.50
CA ASN A 693 -0.67 61.01 6.87
C ASN A 693 -1.81 61.29 7.87
N PRO A 694 -2.16 60.38 8.82
CA PRO A 694 -3.22 60.63 9.81
C PRO A 694 -2.95 61.79 10.76
N LYS A 695 -1.76 62.41 10.73
CA LYS A 695 -1.40 63.60 11.53
C LYS A 695 -1.88 64.94 10.95
N GLN A 696 -2.75 64.96 9.94
CA GLN A 696 -3.40 66.20 9.45
C GLN A 696 -4.93 66.21 9.60
N GLN A 697 -5.47 65.33 10.45
CA GLN A 697 -6.84 65.46 10.96
C GLN A 697 -6.80 65.46 12.50
N GLN A 698 -6.21 66.53 13.04
CA GLN A 698 -6.58 67.15 14.30
C GLN A 698 -5.96 68.53 14.37
#